data_AF-A0A7C9RTM1-F1
#
_entry.id   AF-A0A7C9RTM1-F1
#
_cell.length_a   1.000
_cell.length_b   1.000
_cell.length_c   1.000
_cell.angle_alpha   90.00
_cell.angle_beta   90.00
_cell.angle_gamma   90.00
#
_symmetry.space_group_name_H-M   'P 1'
#
loop_
_entity.id
_entity.type
_entity.pdbx_description
1 polymer ?
#
loop_
_entity_poly.entity_id
_entity_poly.type
_entity_poly.pdbx_seq_one_letter_code
_entity_poly.pdbx_strand_id
1 'polypeptide(L)'
;MRARLAAVLVAGLVGTVVQVLGAPVAHADAAGKGGDYVPVPSSPVVLDTRSGVGATGERGEASTTTFTVTGGAVPTTGVGSVVMRISLLNPTEATWAVLWPDGQARPGTTMISAGVGEDISNVAVVKLGPQGKVNVYNAAGKTHVVAEVQGYFTSAQGATGGGFVPVAHTRVVDTRNGTGTTTGTIPSGGSRTVTLTGGVIPAGAAAAFVNLLVPSATKAGWVSAGPGTSVNRAVFNHEAGSTQSGAVLALSTDGKVTLRNNGPDPINLVVNVEGYFGKVSNSGAGLRDLTKRLVNTRTAGNGVALGANAVMDVQVGGITGMATDGVAGAAINIIVTPEAAGYLKAWPAGTTEPALTVMDFKANVWRGNMMVLKPGTDGKIRIRNGSSQPAHVIVDLQGWFADPVPTVPVEQDSKMSMTMAAPTDTAPAGYLHHTYVDDGGDIRWGLQTQVDVEGAVTWTVLSEGQSFTGQPAITQLQPSGQMKIFALRPNGSVWSRTQTGLATATWDPWVDLGGSMAAPPEAAKLGNGTVVLFASDSAGRLWAYAHTGSVPFWRSLGDQDLVPGTVRTVEVQGGVRIFGVTGGGSMKTIQYYDDGGLSAWTDLGGQGLNGKPDVVLRPGFVPQLFVRGADGLIQTKLQDQSGAWPTEWQAIGTNVIAGAPTAEKDQGLGRIAVSYRGTNDEIYRFYETATGSNTWGAPEKIGGAESSDPASSDPTTMSFLNSTGQTVMFGFITINGVPRFYSRK
;
A
#
# COMPACT_ATOMS: atom_id res chain seq x y z
N MET A 1 70.13 -17.01 -0.80
CA MET A 1 69.71 -17.10 -2.21
C MET A 1 68.61 -18.16 -2.32
N ARG A 2 67.39 -17.73 -2.67
CA ARG A 2 66.23 -18.61 -2.88
C ARG A 2 66.21 -19.09 -4.32
N ALA A 3 66.05 -20.39 -4.53
CA ALA A 3 65.17 -21.01 -5.53
C ALA A 3 65.52 -22.51 -5.67
N ARG A 4 64.52 -23.39 -5.55
CA ARG A 4 64.12 -24.37 -6.58
C ARG A 4 63.05 -25.35 -6.07
N LEU A 5 62.23 -25.76 -7.03
CA LEU A 5 61.00 -26.55 -6.99
C LEU A 5 61.19 -28.06 -6.74
N ALA A 6 60.02 -28.70 -6.46
CA ALA A 6 59.61 -30.10 -6.70
C ALA A 6 59.85 -31.09 -5.52
N ALA A 7 58.98 -32.03 -5.14
CA ALA A 7 57.86 -32.69 -5.83
C ALA A 7 56.91 -33.42 -4.83
N VAL A 8 55.61 -33.50 -5.22
CA VAL A 8 54.66 -34.65 -5.18
C VAL A 8 54.29 -35.34 -3.84
N LEU A 9 52.98 -35.42 -3.57
CA LEU A 9 52.32 -36.67 -3.16
C LEU A 9 50.82 -36.69 -3.51
N VAL A 10 50.34 -37.87 -3.92
CA VAL A 10 48.99 -38.23 -4.37
C VAL A 10 48.14 -38.76 -3.21
N ALA A 11 46.86 -38.40 -3.15
CA ALA A 11 45.73 -39.17 -2.60
C ALA A 11 44.45 -38.38 -2.96
N GLY A 12 43.31 -38.91 -3.38
CA GLY A 12 42.68 -40.22 -3.22
C GLY A 12 41.18 -39.92 -3.05
N LEU A 13 40.37 -40.32 -4.03
CA LEU A 13 38.96 -39.93 -4.20
C LEU A 13 38.07 -40.48 -3.06
N VAL A 14 37.22 -39.63 -2.47
CA VAL A 14 35.98 -40.04 -1.76
C VAL A 14 34.84 -39.20 -2.33
N GLY A 15 33.86 -39.88 -2.93
CA GLY A 15 32.74 -39.25 -3.62
C GLY A 15 31.74 -38.60 -2.68
N THR A 16 31.37 -37.36 -2.98
CA THR A 16 30.19 -36.68 -2.44
C THR A 16 29.03 -36.84 -3.41
N VAL A 17 27.93 -37.42 -2.92
CA VAL A 17 26.62 -37.42 -3.55
C VAL A 17 26.19 -35.96 -3.74
N VAL A 18 26.12 -35.51 -4.99
CA VAL A 18 25.44 -34.26 -5.34
C VAL A 18 23.95 -34.54 -5.26
N GLN A 19 23.33 -34.17 -4.14
CA GLN A 19 21.87 -34.01 -4.14
C GLN A 19 21.56 -32.78 -4.98
N VAL A 20 20.97 -33.01 -6.15
CA VAL A 20 20.31 -31.98 -6.94
C VAL A 20 19.04 -31.58 -6.18
N LEU A 21 19.18 -30.63 -5.26
CA LEU A 21 18.04 -29.88 -4.76
C LEU A 21 17.71 -28.84 -5.81
N GLY A 22 16.72 -29.15 -6.66
CA GLY A 22 16.01 -28.11 -7.40
C GLY A 22 15.37 -27.20 -6.36
N ALA A 23 15.88 -25.97 -6.23
CA ALA A 23 15.26 -24.96 -5.40
C ALA A 23 13.81 -24.78 -5.86
N PRO A 24 12.82 -24.73 -4.94
CA PRO A 24 11.46 -24.37 -5.32
C PRO A 24 11.49 -22.98 -5.96
N VAL A 25 10.75 -22.83 -7.06
CA VAL A 25 10.60 -21.57 -7.77
C VAL A 25 9.78 -20.64 -6.89
N ALA A 26 10.44 -19.76 -6.14
CA ALA A 26 9.77 -18.67 -5.45
C ALA A 26 9.37 -17.60 -6.48
N HIS A 27 8.06 -17.46 -6.68
CA HIS A 27 7.45 -16.43 -7.50
C HIS A 27 7.49 -15.05 -6.80
N ALA A 28 7.74 -14.00 -7.61
CA ALA A 28 7.34 -12.59 -7.44
C ALA A 28 8.02 -11.72 -6.35
N ASP A 29 9.07 -11.00 -6.78
CA ASP A 29 9.32 -9.56 -6.56
C ASP A 29 9.10 -9.01 -5.13
N ALA A 30 9.78 -9.60 -4.15
CA ALA A 30 9.94 -9.00 -2.82
C ALA A 30 11.03 -7.90 -2.90
N ALA A 31 10.59 -6.63 -2.92
CA ALA A 31 11.35 -5.38 -3.06
C ALA A 31 11.89 -4.99 -4.47
N GLY A 32 11.20 -5.39 -5.53
CA GLY A 32 11.51 -5.06 -6.92
C GLY A 32 11.60 -3.58 -7.25
N LYS A 33 12.75 -3.13 -7.73
CA LYS A 33 12.97 -1.83 -8.41
C LYS A 33 12.47 -1.85 -9.86
N GLY A 34 11.31 -2.47 -10.12
CA GLY A 34 10.59 -2.30 -11.39
C GLY A 34 9.93 -0.92 -11.46
N GLY A 35 9.40 -0.55 -12.62
CA GLY A 35 8.69 0.70 -12.81
C GLY A 35 9.58 1.90 -13.14
N ASP A 36 10.82 1.68 -13.60
CA ASP A 36 11.69 2.73 -14.13
C ASP A 36 11.14 3.22 -15.48
N TYR A 37 11.12 4.53 -15.70
CA TYR A 37 10.60 5.12 -16.93
C TYR A 37 11.66 5.19 -18.01
N VAL A 38 11.30 4.74 -19.21
CA VAL A 38 12.09 4.88 -20.42
C VAL A 38 11.32 5.76 -21.42
N PRO A 39 11.80 6.98 -21.73
CA PRO A 39 11.17 7.80 -22.75
C PRO A 39 11.38 7.16 -24.13
N VAL A 40 10.33 7.20 -24.97
CA VAL A 40 10.47 6.81 -26.37
C VAL A 40 10.65 8.09 -27.22
N PRO A 41 11.77 8.25 -27.96
CA PRO A 41 12.11 9.49 -28.65
C PRO A 41 11.25 9.79 -29.90
N SER A 42 10.46 8.83 -30.37
CA SER A 42 9.41 8.99 -31.37
C SER A 42 8.12 8.39 -30.81
N SER A 43 6.97 9.08 -30.85
CA SER A 43 5.71 8.46 -30.40
C SER A 43 5.26 7.43 -31.44
N PRO A 44 5.29 6.11 -31.17
CA PRO A 44 4.59 5.18 -32.03
C PRO A 44 3.08 5.42 -31.82
N VAL A 45 2.38 5.73 -32.92
CA VAL A 45 0.93 5.64 -32.99
C VAL A 45 0.62 4.14 -32.96
N VAL A 46 0.01 3.68 -31.87
CA VAL A 46 -0.36 2.26 -31.69
C VAL A 46 -1.83 2.00 -31.99
N LEU A 47 -2.63 3.06 -32.04
CA LEU A 47 -4.00 3.06 -32.51
C LEU A 47 -4.28 4.39 -33.22
N ASP A 48 -4.79 4.34 -34.43
CA ASP A 48 -5.45 5.48 -35.09
C ASP A 48 -6.55 4.94 -35.99
N THR A 49 -7.79 5.08 -35.51
CA THR A 49 -8.93 4.49 -36.20
C THR A 49 -9.29 5.18 -37.52
N ARG A 50 -8.67 6.32 -37.83
CA ARG A 50 -8.83 7.03 -39.10
C ARG A 50 -7.92 6.47 -40.19
N SER A 51 -6.70 6.08 -39.81
CA SER A 51 -5.68 5.57 -40.74
C SER A 51 -5.59 4.04 -40.78
N GLY A 52 -6.30 3.35 -39.88
CA GLY A 52 -6.33 1.89 -39.84
C GLY A 52 -5.22 1.26 -39.00
N VAL A 53 -4.44 2.07 -38.26
CA VAL A 53 -3.42 1.57 -37.35
C VAL A 53 -4.10 0.94 -36.13
N GLY A 54 -3.89 -0.35 -35.90
CA GLY A 54 -4.48 -1.12 -34.78
C GLY A 54 -5.96 -1.45 -34.96
N ALA A 55 -6.77 -0.54 -35.51
CA ALA A 55 -8.17 -0.76 -35.88
C ALA A 55 -8.61 0.27 -36.93
N THR A 56 -9.72 -0.01 -37.64
CA THR A 56 -10.28 0.87 -38.69
C THR A 56 -11.71 1.29 -38.38
N GLY A 57 -12.03 2.58 -38.60
CA GLY A 57 -13.38 3.15 -38.54
C GLY A 57 -13.75 3.75 -37.18
N GLU A 58 -14.81 4.55 -37.13
CA GLU A 58 -15.32 5.13 -35.88
C GLU A 58 -15.62 4.06 -34.82
N ARG A 59 -15.42 4.40 -33.55
CA ARG A 59 -15.78 3.58 -32.41
C ARG A 59 -17.18 3.97 -31.95
N GLY A 60 -18.14 3.06 -32.10
CA GLY A 60 -19.53 3.32 -31.74
C GLY A 60 -19.77 3.37 -30.23
N GLU A 61 -21.03 3.61 -29.87
CA GLU A 61 -21.47 3.61 -28.48
C GLU A 61 -21.21 2.25 -27.85
N ALA A 62 -20.82 2.27 -26.57
CA ALA A 62 -20.52 1.10 -25.78
C ALA A 62 -19.55 0.09 -26.44
N SER A 63 -18.69 0.56 -27.35
CA SER A 63 -17.75 -0.31 -28.06
C SER A 63 -16.41 -0.41 -27.36
N THR A 64 -15.80 -1.59 -27.41
CA THR A 64 -14.42 -1.83 -26.95
C THR A 64 -13.54 -2.17 -28.14
N THR A 65 -12.34 -1.60 -28.19
CA THR A 65 -11.31 -1.91 -29.18
C THR A 65 -10.06 -2.37 -28.48
N THR A 66 -9.60 -3.57 -28.80
CA THR A 66 -8.34 -4.15 -28.33
C THR A 66 -7.24 -3.86 -29.35
N PHE A 67 -6.08 -3.42 -28.89
CA PHE A 67 -4.93 -3.15 -29.77
C PHE A 67 -3.62 -3.51 -29.08
N THR A 68 -2.60 -3.81 -29.88
CA THR A 68 -1.27 -4.16 -29.39
C THR A 68 -0.43 -2.90 -29.22
N VAL A 69 0.20 -2.74 -28.06
CA VAL A 69 1.04 -1.57 -27.73
C VAL A 69 2.52 -1.86 -27.92
N THR A 70 2.94 -3.10 -27.70
CA THR A 70 4.34 -3.51 -27.84
C THR A 70 4.71 -3.78 -29.30
N GLY A 71 6.00 -3.64 -29.62
CA GLY A 71 6.53 -3.70 -30.97
C GLY A 71 7.13 -2.36 -31.42
N GLY A 72 8.11 -2.42 -32.31
CA GLY A 72 8.84 -1.23 -32.74
C GLY A 72 9.63 -0.58 -31.60
N ALA A 73 9.26 0.64 -31.21
CA ALA A 73 9.97 1.43 -30.20
C ALA A 73 9.60 1.07 -28.75
N VAL A 74 8.56 0.28 -28.53
CA VAL A 74 8.20 -0.32 -27.23
C VAL A 74 8.63 -1.80 -27.25
N PRO A 75 9.51 -2.25 -26.34
CA PRO A 75 9.94 -3.65 -26.30
C PRO A 75 8.78 -4.64 -26.12
N THR A 76 8.93 -5.86 -26.63
CA THR A 76 7.93 -6.93 -26.49
C THR A 76 7.99 -7.65 -25.14
N THR A 77 9.07 -7.48 -24.39
CA THR A 77 9.29 -8.05 -23.05
C THR A 77 9.87 -6.98 -22.11
N GLY A 78 9.78 -7.21 -20.80
CA GLY A 78 10.33 -6.29 -19.80
C GLY A 78 9.55 -5.00 -19.62
N VAL A 79 8.34 -4.90 -20.17
CA VAL A 79 7.45 -3.73 -20.05
C VAL A 79 6.28 -4.06 -19.14
N GLY A 80 6.10 -3.29 -18.07
CA GLY A 80 4.95 -3.41 -17.16
C GLY A 80 3.76 -2.56 -17.61
N SER A 81 4.05 -1.30 -17.92
CA SER A 81 3.05 -0.26 -18.18
C SER A 81 3.55 0.78 -19.18
N VAL A 82 2.65 1.57 -19.73
CA VAL A 82 2.98 2.67 -20.65
C VAL A 82 2.37 3.98 -20.19
N VAL A 83 3.07 5.08 -20.49
CA VAL A 83 2.47 6.42 -20.53
C VAL A 83 1.97 6.63 -21.94
N MET A 84 0.66 6.76 -22.11
CA MET A 84 0.01 6.84 -23.41
C MET A 84 -0.83 8.10 -23.50
N ARG A 85 -0.65 8.85 -24.58
CA ARG A 85 -1.58 9.90 -24.98
C ARG A 85 -2.78 9.24 -25.64
N ILE A 86 -3.98 9.61 -25.22
CA ILE A 86 -5.23 9.20 -25.84
C ILE A 86 -5.96 10.43 -26.36
N SER A 87 -6.48 10.38 -27.58
CA SER A 87 -7.30 11.43 -28.17
C SER A 87 -8.65 10.88 -28.62
N LEU A 88 -9.71 11.62 -28.31
CA LEU A 88 -11.03 11.43 -28.88
C LEU A 88 -11.26 12.55 -29.88
N LEU A 89 -11.67 12.17 -31.09
CA LEU A 89 -11.79 13.09 -32.22
C LEU A 89 -13.22 13.09 -32.75
N ASN A 90 -13.75 14.29 -32.95
CA ASN A 90 -15.09 14.60 -33.40
C ASN A 90 -16.20 13.67 -32.83
N PRO A 91 -16.37 13.58 -31.50
CA PRO A 91 -17.46 12.78 -30.93
C PRO A 91 -18.82 13.27 -31.41
N THR A 92 -19.72 12.36 -31.79
CA THR A 92 -21.10 12.73 -32.16
C THR A 92 -21.95 13.08 -30.94
N GLU A 93 -21.53 12.66 -29.75
CA GLU A 93 -22.16 12.92 -28.46
C GLU A 93 -21.08 13.17 -27.39
N ALA A 94 -21.44 13.80 -26.28
CA ALA A 94 -20.55 13.90 -25.14
C ALA A 94 -20.24 12.49 -24.61
N THR A 95 -18.95 12.13 -24.54
CA THR A 95 -18.51 10.77 -24.24
C THR A 95 -17.28 10.76 -23.34
N TRP A 96 -16.89 9.57 -22.90
CA TRP A 96 -15.67 9.32 -22.15
C TRP A 96 -15.07 7.97 -22.52
N ALA A 97 -13.78 7.80 -22.26
CA ALA A 97 -13.09 6.54 -22.50
C ALA A 97 -12.39 5.96 -21.26
N VAL A 98 -12.39 4.63 -21.16
CA VAL A 98 -11.57 3.84 -20.21
C VAL A 98 -10.47 3.14 -21.01
N LEU A 99 -9.30 3.00 -20.40
CA LEU A 99 -8.24 2.12 -20.86
C LEU A 99 -7.87 1.11 -19.77
N TRP A 100 -7.61 -0.14 -20.15
CA TRP A 100 -7.25 -1.20 -19.21
C TRP A 100 -6.47 -2.34 -19.89
N PRO A 101 -5.67 -3.11 -19.12
CA PRO A 101 -4.96 -4.28 -19.65
C PRO A 101 -5.93 -5.31 -20.23
N ASP A 102 -5.55 -5.90 -21.37
CA ASP A 102 -6.32 -6.99 -21.95
C ASP A 102 -6.40 -8.22 -21.03
N GLY A 103 -7.51 -8.96 -21.13
CA GLY A 103 -7.80 -10.10 -20.26
C GLY A 103 -8.20 -9.74 -18.81
N GLN A 104 -8.31 -8.45 -18.47
CA GLN A 104 -8.82 -7.99 -17.18
C GLN A 104 -10.23 -7.39 -17.31
N ALA A 105 -10.98 -7.41 -16.21
CA ALA A 105 -12.28 -6.76 -16.13
C ALA A 105 -12.13 -5.24 -16.31
N ARG A 106 -13.05 -4.62 -17.07
CA ARG A 106 -13.04 -3.17 -17.31
C ARG A 106 -13.21 -2.42 -15.98
N PRO A 107 -12.26 -1.55 -15.59
CA PRO A 107 -12.39 -0.76 -14.38
C PRO A 107 -13.46 0.32 -14.55
N GLY A 108 -14.06 0.73 -13.43
CA GLY A 108 -15.02 1.83 -13.40
C GLY A 108 -14.35 3.21 -13.38
N THR A 109 -13.20 3.41 -14.00
CA THR A 109 -12.47 4.69 -14.05
C THR A 109 -12.75 5.46 -15.36
N THR A 110 -12.17 6.64 -15.53
CA THR A 110 -12.30 7.46 -16.74
C THR A 110 -10.95 8.10 -17.05
N MET A 111 -10.45 7.92 -18.26
CA MET A 111 -9.13 8.41 -18.69
C MET A 111 -9.23 9.75 -19.41
N ILE A 112 -10.27 9.92 -20.24
CA ILE A 112 -10.53 11.13 -21.01
C ILE A 112 -12.05 11.32 -21.15
N SER A 113 -12.47 12.58 -21.23
CA SER A 113 -13.85 12.98 -21.51
C SER A 113 -13.84 14.05 -22.58
N ALA A 114 -14.79 14.00 -23.50
CA ALA A 114 -14.91 14.91 -24.63
C ALA A 114 -16.37 15.31 -24.84
N GLY A 115 -16.58 16.57 -25.21
CA GLY A 115 -17.86 17.07 -25.68
C GLY A 115 -18.11 16.74 -27.15
N VAL A 116 -19.29 17.10 -27.64
CA VAL A 116 -19.69 16.92 -29.04
C VAL A 116 -18.77 17.73 -29.96
N GLY A 117 -18.23 17.08 -30.99
CA GLY A 117 -17.42 17.71 -32.04
C GLY A 117 -16.02 18.14 -31.63
N GLU A 118 -15.59 17.87 -30.39
CA GLU A 118 -14.26 18.25 -29.88
C GLU A 118 -13.16 17.31 -30.36
N ASP A 119 -11.95 17.85 -30.53
CA ASP A 119 -10.72 17.10 -30.74
C ASP A 119 -9.80 17.30 -29.54
N ILE A 120 -9.94 16.45 -28.51
CA ILE A 120 -9.21 16.61 -27.24
C ILE A 120 -8.34 15.39 -26.92
N SER A 121 -7.27 15.61 -26.17
CA SER A 121 -6.38 14.55 -25.71
C SER A 121 -6.06 14.66 -24.23
N ASN A 122 -5.78 13.52 -23.59
CA ASN A 122 -5.22 13.44 -22.26
C ASN A 122 -4.11 12.37 -22.23
N VAL A 123 -3.36 12.29 -21.14
CA VAL A 123 -2.38 11.23 -20.90
C VAL A 123 -2.92 10.24 -19.87
N ALA A 124 -2.60 8.97 -20.07
CA ALA A 124 -2.94 7.89 -19.14
C ALA A 124 -1.72 7.01 -18.87
N VAL A 125 -1.61 6.51 -17.64
CA VAL A 125 -0.72 5.41 -17.27
C VAL A 125 -1.54 4.13 -17.33
N VAL A 126 -1.12 3.17 -18.16
CA VAL A 126 -1.90 1.95 -18.41
C VAL A 126 -1.00 0.73 -18.33
N LYS A 127 -1.39 -0.23 -17.50
CA LYS A 127 -0.78 -1.56 -17.44
C LYS A 127 -1.05 -2.33 -18.72
N LEU A 128 -0.04 -3.06 -19.20
CA LEU A 128 -0.19 -3.93 -20.35
C LEU A 128 -0.76 -5.30 -19.94
N GLY A 129 -1.72 -5.80 -20.72
CA GLY A 129 -2.20 -7.17 -20.62
C GLY A 129 -1.26 -8.16 -21.31
N PRO A 130 -1.62 -9.45 -21.35
CA PRO A 130 -0.87 -10.47 -22.09
C PRO A 130 -0.58 -10.03 -23.53
N GLN A 131 0.61 -10.39 -24.03
CA GLN A 131 1.08 -10.02 -25.37
C GLN A 131 1.19 -8.49 -25.61
N GLY A 132 1.22 -7.68 -24.55
CA GLY A 132 1.36 -6.22 -24.67
C GLY A 132 0.10 -5.50 -25.15
N LYS A 133 -1.09 -6.07 -24.89
CA LYS A 133 -2.37 -5.55 -25.37
C LYS A 133 -3.09 -4.68 -24.35
N VAL A 134 -3.85 -3.71 -24.86
CA VAL A 134 -4.70 -2.79 -24.10
C VAL A 134 -6.07 -2.71 -24.77
N ASN A 135 -7.10 -2.52 -23.95
CA ASN A 135 -8.46 -2.22 -24.39
C ASN A 135 -8.75 -0.73 -24.24
N VAL A 136 -9.46 -0.14 -25.20
CA VAL A 136 -10.10 1.18 -25.08
C VAL A 136 -11.61 1.05 -25.27
N TYR A 137 -12.38 1.66 -24.38
CA TYR A 137 -13.85 1.69 -24.45
C TYR A 137 -14.35 3.10 -24.79
N ASN A 138 -15.31 3.22 -25.69
CA ASN A 138 -16.09 4.44 -25.92
C ASN A 138 -17.47 4.30 -25.27
N ALA A 139 -17.86 5.27 -24.45
CA ALA A 139 -19.10 5.19 -23.67
C ALA A 139 -20.37 5.53 -24.46
N ALA A 140 -20.37 6.66 -25.17
CA ALA A 140 -21.54 7.21 -25.87
C ALA A 140 -21.17 7.71 -27.27
N GLY A 141 -22.17 7.84 -28.15
CA GLY A 141 -22.00 8.31 -29.52
C GLY A 141 -20.94 7.56 -30.33
N LYS A 142 -20.45 8.18 -31.40
CA LYS A 142 -19.34 7.69 -32.22
C LYS A 142 -18.17 8.65 -32.13
N THR A 143 -16.94 8.13 -32.15
CA THR A 143 -15.73 8.97 -32.18
C THR A 143 -14.56 8.21 -32.83
N HIS A 144 -13.61 8.96 -33.37
CA HIS A 144 -12.30 8.39 -33.70
C HIS A 144 -11.38 8.41 -32.50
N VAL A 145 -10.54 7.37 -32.38
CA VAL A 145 -9.62 7.21 -31.25
C VAL A 145 -8.20 7.14 -31.78
N VAL A 146 -7.31 7.94 -31.20
CA VAL A 146 -5.87 7.92 -31.47
C VAL A 146 -5.11 7.68 -30.17
N ALA A 147 -4.24 6.68 -30.14
CA ALA A 147 -3.41 6.37 -28.99
C ALA A 147 -1.92 6.32 -29.39
N GLU A 148 -1.09 7.04 -28.62
CA GLU A 148 0.33 7.23 -28.90
C GLU A 148 1.16 7.02 -27.63
N VAL A 149 2.22 6.21 -27.70
CA VAL A 149 3.06 5.95 -26.53
C VAL A 149 4.07 7.08 -26.34
N GLN A 150 4.15 7.63 -25.12
CA GLN A 150 5.14 8.65 -24.73
C GLN A 150 6.41 8.02 -24.16
N GLY A 151 6.24 6.90 -23.46
CA GLY A 151 7.28 6.13 -22.80
C GLY A 151 6.70 4.89 -22.14
N TYR A 152 7.56 4.03 -21.63
CA TYR A 152 7.16 2.81 -20.94
C TYR A 152 7.86 2.66 -19.60
N PHE A 153 7.25 1.88 -18.72
CA PHE A 153 7.78 1.51 -17.42
C PHE A 153 8.23 0.05 -17.45
N THR A 154 9.42 -0.22 -16.92
CA THR A 154 9.96 -1.58 -16.88
C THR A 154 9.15 -2.48 -15.94
N SER A 155 8.98 -3.76 -16.28
CA SER A 155 8.26 -4.73 -15.42
C SER A 155 9.11 -5.28 -14.27
N ALA A 156 10.44 -5.13 -14.37
CA ALA A 156 11.42 -5.59 -13.39
C ALA A 156 12.59 -4.59 -13.35
N GLN A 157 13.46 -4.75 -12.36
CA GLN A 157 14.72 -4.02 -12.31
C GLN A 157 15.51 -4.23 -13.61
N GLY A 158 15.98 -3.14 -14.22
CA GLY A 158 16.69 -3.17 -15.50
C GLY A 158 17.84 -2.16 -15.57
N ALA A 159 18.72 -2.31 -16.55
CA ALA A 159 19.88 -1.43 -16.75
C ALA A 159 19.56 -0.06 -17.38
N THR A 160 18.28 0.22 -17.69
CA THR A 160 17.85 1.37 -18.49
C THR A 160 16.63 2.05 -17.91
N GLY A 161 16.58 3.38 -18.02
CA GLY A 161 15.50 4.21 -17.47
C GLY A 161 15.83 4.72 -16.07
N GLY A 162 14.89 5.45 -15.47
CA GLY A 162 15.01 5.89 -14.08
C GLY A 162 13.66 6.17 -13.46
N GLY A 163 13.62 6.13 -12.14
CA GLY A 163 12.42 6.40 -11.35
C GLY A 163 12.02 7.86 -11.37
N PHE A 164 10.79 8.10 -10.92
CA PHE A 164 10.21 9.42 -10.77
C PHE A 164 10.76 10.14 -9.54
N VAL A 165 11.07 11.42 -9.69
CA VAL A 165 11.42 12.31 -8.60
C VAL A 165 10.41 13.46 -8.59
N PRO A 166 9.63 13.63 -7.49
CA PRO A 166 8.65 14.69 -7.40
C PRO A 166 9.34 16.03 -7.19
N VAL A 167 8.75 17.10 -7.71
CA VAL A 167 9.14 18.47 -7.37
C VAL A 167 7.92 19.24 -6.89
N ALA A 168 8.15 20.33 -6.15
CA ALA A 168 7.08 21.30 -5.94
C ALA A 168 6.63 21.81 -7.31
N HIS A 169 5.32 21.77 -7.57
CA HIS A 169 4.78 22.16 -8.87
C HIS A 169 5.20 23.59 -9.22
N THR A 170 6.00 23.72 -10.28
CA THR A 170 6.70 24.97 -10.59
C THR A 170 6.51 25.34 -12.05
N ARG A 171 6.13 26.59 -12.31
CA ARG A 171 6.11 27.14 -13.66
C ARG A 171 7.55 27.40 -14.12
N VAL A 172 7.99 26.69 -15.15
CA VAL A 172 9.35 26.82 -15.70
C VAL A 172 9.38 27.53 -17.04
N VAL A 173 8.28 27.53 -17.79
CA VAL A 173 8.15 28.23 -19.06
C VAL A 173 6.83 28.99 -19.09
N ASP A 174 6.87 30.25 -19.52
CA ASP A 174 5.68 31.07 -19.80
C ASP A 174 5.99 32.12 -20.87
N THR A 175 5.46 31.93 -22.07
CA THR A 175 5.72 32.83 -23.20
C THR A 175 5.07 34.20 -23.04
N ARG A 176 4.15 34.39 -22.08
CA ARG A 176 3.45 35.67 -21.87
C ARG A 176 4.33 36.69 -21.17
N ASN A 177 5.18 36.23 -20.24
CA ASN A 177 6.02 37.09 -19.41
C ASN A 177 7.53 36.79 -19.54
N GLY A 178 7.91 35.77 -20.31
CA GLY A 178 9.31 35.42 -20.56
C GLY A 178 9.95 34.54 -19.48
N THR A 179 9.15 33.88 -18.64
CA THR A 179 9.70 32.88 -17.70
C THR A 179 10.33 31.74 -18.50
N GLY A 180 11.62 31.48 -18.31
CA GLY A 180 12.36 30.38 -18.95
C GLY A 180 12.43 30.42 -20.48
N THR A 181 12.00 31.52 -21.12
CA THR A 181 11.96 31.69 -22.57
C THR A 181 11.85 33.17 -22.95
N THR A 182 11.84 33.48 -24.25
CA THR A 182 11.55 34.84 -24.73
C THR A 182 10.05 35.12 -24.76
N THR A 183 9.63 36.34 -24.41
CA THR A 183 8.23 36.79 -24.53
C THR A 183 7.73 36.72 -25.97
N GLY A 184 6.48 36.30 -26.16
CA GLY A 184 5.77 36.34 -27.44
C GLY A 184 5.11 35.02 -27.83
N THR A 185 4.01 35.12 -28.58
CA THR A 185 3.28 33.95 -29.08
C THR A 185 4.12 33.11 -30.04
N ILE A 186 3.77 31.82 -30.13
CA ILE A 186 4.31 30.88 -31.10
C ILE A 186 3.34 30.90 -32.30
N PRO A 187 3.76 31.38 -33.49
CA PRO A 187 2.88 31.46 -34.65
C PRO A 187 2.46 30.06 -35.14
N SER A 188 1.42 29.99 -35.98
CA SER A 188 1.02 28.73 -36.62
C SER A 188 2.19 28.12 -37.39
N GLY A 189 2.43 26.82 -37.19
CA GLY A 189 3.56 26.09 -37.74
C GLY A 189 4.91 26.41 -37.08
N GLY A 190 4.97 27.44 -36.23
CA GLY A 190 6.18 27.90 -35.53
C GLY A 190 6.55 27.03 -34.34
N SER A 191 7.81 27.12 -33.92
CA SER A 191 8.36 26.34 -32.80
C SER A 191 9.12 27.21 -31.81
N ARG A 192 9.21 26.73 -30.56
CA ARG A 192 10.01 27.34 -29.48
C ARG A 192 10.84 26.25 -28.80
N THR A 193 12.15 26.41 -28.80
CA THR A 193 13.07 25.57 -28.02
C THR A 193 13.29 26.20 -26.65
N VAL A 194 13.20 25.38 -25.60
CA VAL A 194 13.40 25.80 -24.20
C VAL A 194 14.25 24.78 -23.47
N THR A 195 15.04 25.26 -22.50
CA THR A 195 15.80 24.40 -21.59
C THR A 195 14.97 24.19 -20.33
N LEU A 196 14.65 22.94 -19.98
CA LEU A 196 13.86 22.62 -18.78
C LEU A 196 14.73 22.28 -17.57
N THR A 197 16.00 21.91 -17.79
CA THR A 197 16.97 21.61 -16.71
C THR A 197 17.70 22.86 -16.20
N GLY A 198 18.35 22.75 -15.05
CA GLY A 198 19.13 23.84 -14.43
C GLY A 198 18.40 24.57 -13.30
N GLY A 199 17.24 24.05 -12.89
CA GLY A 199 16.44 24.52 -11.76
C GLY A 199 15.87 23.34 -10.98
N VAL A 200 14.54 23.26 -10.84
CA VAL A 200 13.86 22.13 -10.18
C VAL A 200 14.11 20.78 -10.86
N ILE A 201 14.45 20.79 -12.16
CA ILE A 201 14.92 19.61 -12.87
C ILE A 201 16.45 19.69 -12.96
N PRO A 202 17.20 18.70 -12.42
CA PRO A 202 18.65 18.66 -12.50
C PRO A 202 19.13 18.34 -13.92
N ALA A 203 20.40 18.68 -14.20
CA ALA A 203 21.06 18.25 -15.43
C ALA A 203 21.12 16.71 -15.51
N GLY A 204 20.96 16.16 -16.71
CA GLY A 204 21.00 14.70 -16.95
C GLY A 204 19.67 13.96 -16.70
N ALA A 205 18.58 14.65 -16.34
CA ALA A 205 17.24 14.06 -16.35
C ALA A 205 16.86 13.57 -17.76
N ALA A 206 16.16 12.43 -17.84
CA ALA A 206 15.77 11.83 -19.12
C ALA A 206 14.43 12.38 -19.66
N ALA A 207 13.50 12.70 -18.76
CA ALA A 207 12.20 13.23 -19.10
C ALA A 207 11.62 14.08 -17.96
N ALA A 208 10.64 14.93 -18.27
CA ALA A 208 9.88 15.71 -17.30
C ALA A 208 8.40 15.37 -17.40
N PHE A 209 7.74 15.12 -16.26
CA PHE A 209 6.28 15.09 -16.17
C PHE A 209 5.80 16.52 -15.94
N VAL A 210 4.94 17.02 -16.82
CA VAL A 210 4.52 18.41 -16.86
C VAL A 210 3.02 18.54 -17.06
N ASN A 211 2.45 19.64 -16.57
CA ASN A 211 1.18 20.15 -17.06
C ASN A 211 1.49 21.20 -18.14
N LEU A 212 1.02 20.96 -19.37
CA LEU A 212 1.14 21.90 -20.49
C LEU A 212 -0.11 22.75 -20.57
N LEU A 213 0.05 24.07 -20.73
CA LEU A 213 -1.07 24.99 -20.89
C LEU A 213 -0.91 25.83 -22.16
N VAL A 214 -2.01 26.06 -22.87
CA VAL A 214 -2.12 26.96 -24.04
C VAL A 214 -3.10 28.08 -23.71
N PRO A 215 -2.73 29.02 -22.82
CA PRO A 215 -3.68 30.00 -22.30
C PRO A 215 -4.29 30.86 -23.40
N SER A 216 -5.58 31.17 -23.25
CA SER A 216 -6.33 32.06 -24.14
C SER A 216 -6.42 31.58 -25.59
N ALA A 217 -6.29 30.28 -25.86
CA ALA A 217 -6.56 29.72 -27.18
C ALA A 217 -8.00 30.01 -27.62
N THR A 218 -8.15 30.55 -28.84
CA THR A 218 -9.44 30.93 -29.43
C THR A 218 -9.98 29.91 -30.42
N LYS A 219 -9.14 28.99 -30.90
CA LYS A 219 -9.50 27.89 -31.80
C LYS A 219 -8.88 26.58 -31.32
N ALA A 220 -9.47 25.47 -31.78
CA ALA A 220 -8.89 24.15 -31.59
C ALA A 220 -7.52 24.05 -32.28
N GLY A 221 -6.63 23.26 -31.69
CA GLY A 221 -5.29 23.05 -32.22
C GLY A 221 -4.55 21.99 -31.45
N TRP A 222 -3.31 21.72 -31.85
CA TRP A 222 -2.48 20.73 -31.17
C TRP A 222 -1.02 21.12 -31.17
N VAL A 223 -0.31 20.60 -30.16
CA VAL A 223 1.11 20.86 -29.92
C VAL A 223 1.86 19.55 -30.09
N SER A 224 2.95 19.64 -30.85
CA SER A 224 3.97 18.58 -30.90
C SER A 224 5.22 19.02 -30.14
N ALA A 225 5.92 18.09 -29.51
CA ALA A 225 7.17 18.36 -28.83
C ALA A 225 8.15 17.19 -28.92
N GLY A 226 9.44 17.48 -28.83
CA GLY A 226 10.50 16.46 -28.82
C GLY A 226 11.83 16.97 -28.25
N PRO A 227 12.77 16.07 -27.93
CA PRO A 227 14.05 16.43 -27.35
C PRO A 227 14.91 17.22 -28.35
N GLY A 228 15.68 18.18 -27.84
CA GLY A 228 16.55 19.02 -28.68
C GLY A 228 15.70 19.84 -29.66
N THR A 229 15.92 19.67 -30.97
CA THR A 229 15.17 20.35 -32.04
C THR A 229 14.03 19.52 -32.65
N SER A 230 13.76 18.32 -32.11
CA SER A 230 12.71 17.45 -32.65
C SER A 230 11.30 17.97 -32.33
N VAL A 231 10.37 17.77 -33.26
CA VAL A 231 8.93 18.11 -33.14
C VAL A 231 8.04 16.98 -33.68
N ASN A 232 8.55 15.74 -33.64
CA ASN A 232 7.96 14.57 -34.27
C ASN A 232 6.83 13.88 -33.48
N ARG A 233 6.45 14.42 -32.32
CA ARG A 233 5.56 13.74 -31.37
C ARG A 233 4.45 14.66 -30.89
N ALA A 234 3.20 14.28 -31.10
CA ALA A 234 2.07 15.01 -30.56
C ALA A 234 1.98 14.80 -29.04
N VAL A 235 1.80 15.89 -28.30
CA VAL A 235 1.76 15.86 -26.83
C VAL A 235 0.45 16.37 -26.25
N PHE A 236 -0.27 17.22 -26.98
CA PHE A 236 -1.46 17.89 -26.47
C PHE A 236 -2.39 18.38 -27.59
N ASN A 237 -3.69 18.07 -27.54
CA ASN A 237 -4.74 18.76 -28.29
C ASN A 237 -5.47 19.70 -27.33
N HIS A 238 -5.71 20.94 -27.77
CA HIS A 238 -6.47 21.94 -27.03
C HIS A 238 -7.71 22.39 -27.79
N GLU A 239 -8.71 22.78 -27.03
CA GLU A 239 -9.92 23.43 -27.51
C GLU A 239 -9.95 24.89 -27.05
N ALA A 240 -10.82 25.70 -27.65
CA ALA A 240 -11.06 27.05 -27.13
C ALA A 240 -11.47 26.96 -25.65
N GLY A 241 -10.73 27.63 -24.76
CA GLY A 241 -10.94 27.61 -23.29
C GLY A 241 -10.82 26.24 -22.59
N SER A 242 -10.33 25.20 -23.25
CA SER A 242 -9.80 23.99 -22.59
C SER A 242 -8.36 23.80 -23.03
N THR A 243 -7.47 24.23 -22.15
CA THR A 243 -6.12 24.59 -22.57
C THR A 243 -5.05 23.83 -21.84
N GLN A 244 -5.39 22.81 -21.05
CA GLN A 244 -4.42 22.13 -20.19
C GLN A 244 -4.45 20.61 -20.34
N SER A 245 -3.27 19.97 -20.34
CA SER A 245 -3.13 18.52 -20.26
C SER A 245 -1.78 18.12 -19.69
N GLY A 246 -1.78 17.09 -18.84
CA GLY A 246 -0.57 16.37 -18.44
C GLY A 246 0.18 15.78 -19.64
N ALA A 247 1.50 15.85 -19.61
CA ALA A 247 2.37 15.26 -20.62
C ALA A 247 3.71 14.85 -20.02
N VAL A 248 4.35 13.83 -20.60
CA VAL A 248 5.76 13.55 -20.36
C VAL A 248 6.57 14.03 -21.55
N LEU A 249 7.56 14.88 -21.29
CA LEU A 249 8.47 15.44 -22.30
C LEU A 249 9.84 14.77 -22.16
N ALA A 250 10.28 14.06 -23.20
CA ALA A 250 11.65 13.57 -23.29
C ALA A 250 12.62 14.73 -23.46
N LEU A 251 13.75 14.68 -22.76
CA LEU A 251 14.77 15.73 -22.77
C LEU A 251 15.98 15.30 -23.60
N SER A 252 16.60 16.24 -24.32
CA SER A 252 17.93 16.02 -24.89
C SER A 252 19.00 15.95 -23.79
N THR A 253 20.23 15.58 -24.17
CA THR A 253 21.37 15.52 -23.25
C THR A 253 21.70 16.85 -22.59
N ASP A 254 21.40 17.98 -23.24
CA ASP A 254 21.51 19.34 -22.71
C ASP A 254 20.21 19.85 -22.05
N GLY A 255 19.23 18.96 -21.83
CA GLY A 255 18.00 19.27 -21.09
C GLY A 255 16.98 20.12 -21.84
N LYS A 256 17.03 20.14 -23.18
CA LYS A 256 16.16 20.94 -24.04
C LYS A 256 14.99 20.14 -24.61
N VAL A 257 13.90 20.87 -24.85
CA VAL A 257 12.72 20.42 -25.59
C VAL A 257 12.32 21.50 -26.59
N THR A 258 11.87 21.10 -27.78
CA THR A 258 11.23 22.01 -28.73
C THR A 258 9.74 21.73 -28.79
N LEU A 259 8.92 22.77 -28.67
CA LEU A 259 7.46 22.69 -28.82
C LEU A 259 7.04 23.43 -30.08
N ARG A 260 6.16 22.83 -30.88
CA ARG A 260 5.62 23.39 -32.12
C ARG A 260 4.12 23.53 -32.04
N ASN A 261 3.64 24.70 -32.45
CA ASN A 261 2.23 24.97 -32.65
C ASN A 261 1.80 24.45 -34.02
N ASN A 262 0.93 23.43 -34.04
CA ASN A 262 0.34 22.92 -35.29
C ASN A 262 -1.10 23.40 -35.48
N GLY A 263 -1.59 24.26 -34.58
CA GLY A 263 -2.89 24.91 -34.69
C GLY A 263 -2.88 26.09 -35.66
N PRO A 264 -4.07 26.58 -36.04
CA PRO A 264 -4.24 27.64 -37.04
C PRO A 264 -3.89 29.04 -36.52
N ASP A 265 -4.04 29.29 -35.22
CA ASP A 265 -3.81 30.60 -34.61
C ASP A 265 -2.50 30.63 -33.81
N PRO A 266 -1.84 31.80 -33.65
CA PRO A 266 -0.71 31.94 -32.74
C PRO A 266 -1.12 31.62 -31.29
N ILE A 267 -0.25 30.95 -30.54
CA ILE A 267 -0.54 30.53 -29.17
C ILE A 267 0.48 31.05 -28.16
N ASN A 268 0.04 31.25 -26.92
CA ASN A 268 0.94 31.26 -25.78
C ASN A 268 1.10 29.84 -25.24
N LEU A 269 2.23 29.56 -24.61
CA LEU A 269 2.51 28.28 -23.99
C LEU A 269 3.07 28.47 -22.58
N VAL A 270 2.58 27.64 -21.66
CA VAL A 270 3.09 27.53 -20.29
C VAL A 270 3.44 26.08 -20.02
N VAL A 271 4.54 25.86 -19.30
CA VAL A 271 4.95 24.54 -18.82
C VAL A 271 5.10 24.61 -17.30
N ASN A 272 4.28 23.85 -16.59
CA ASN A 272 4.44 23.62 -15.16
C ASN A 272 5.03 22.22 -14.95
N VAL A 273 6.14 22.10 -14.24
CA VAL A 273 6.78 20.82 -13.94
C VAL A 273 6.20 20.24 -12.66
N GLU A 274 5.86 18.96 -12.70
CA GLU A 274 5.33 18.18 -11.57
C GLU A 274 6.37 17.21 -10.99
N GLY A 275 7.29 16.75 -11.84
CA GLY A 275 8.43 15.93 -11.47
C GLY A 275 9.26 15.57 -12.69
N TYR A 276 10.32 14.79 -12.48
CA TYR A 276 11.19 14.34 -13.57
C TYR A 276 11.55 12.86 -13.41
N PHE A 277 12.00 12.27 -14.51
CA PHE A 277 12.53 10.91 -14.53
C PHE A 277 14.05 10.94 -14.72
N GLY A 278 14.76 10.19 -13.88
CA GLY A 278 16.20 10.02 -13.99
C GLY A 278 16.61 9.26 -15.26
N LYS A 279 17.91 9.26 -15.56
CA LYS A 279 18.51 8.43 -16.63
C LYS A 279 19.20 7.17 -16.10
N VAL A 280 19.51 7.17 -14.80
CA VAL A 280 20.21 6.09 -14.10
C VAL A 280 19.16 5.17 -13.50
N SER A 281 19.25 3.88 -13.82
CA SER A 281 18.36 2.89 -13.22
C SER A 281 18.56 2.86 -11.71
N ASN A 282 17.49 2.53 -10.98
CA ASN A 282 17.48 2.48 -9.51
C ASN A 282 17.57 3.83 -8.77
N SER A 283 17.50 4.96 -9.48
CA SER A 283 17.38 6.29 -8.89
C SER A 283 15.95 6.81 -9.00
N GLY A 284 15.37 7.27 -7.89
CA GLY A 284 13.99 7.72 -7.82
C GLY A 284 12.98 6.59 -7.67
N ALA A 285 11.71 6.97 -7.58
CA ALA A 285 10.60 6.09 -7.24
C ALA A 285 10.01 5.39 -8.48
N GLY A 286 9.91 4.07 -8.44
CA GLY A 286 9.34 3.27 -9.55
C GLY A 286 7.82 3.31 -9.57
N LEU A 287 7.22 3.17 -10.76
CA LEU A 287 5.76 3.03 -10.91
C LEU A 287 5.26 1.69 -10.33
N ARG A 288 4.15 1.77 -9.61
CA ARG A 288 3.36 0.66 -9.12
C ARG A 288 1.95 0.76 -9.70
N ASP A 289 1.54 -0.26 -10.43
CA ASP A 289 0.26 -0.28 -11.12
C ASP A 289 -0.89 -0.40 -10.12
N LEU A 290 -1.81 0.56 -10.17
CA LEU A 290 -3.06 0.50 -9.44
C LEU A 290 -4.09 1.38 -10.15
N THR A 291 -5.24 0.81 -10.51
CA THR A 291 -6.32 1.57 -11.14
C THR A 291 -7.56 1.53 -10.25
N LYS A 292 -7.99 2.69 -9.77
CA LYS A 292 -9.13 2.78 -8.85
C LYS A 292 -9.80 4.15 -8.89
N ARG A 293 -11.14 4.18 -8.86
CA ARG A 293 -11.90 5.40 -8.60
C ARG A 293 -11.88 5.70 -7.11
N LEU A 294 -11.32 6.84 -6.73
CA LEU A 294 -11.18 7.26 -5.33
C LEU A 294 -12.42 7.98 -4.84
N VAL A 295 -12.95 8.89 -5.66
CA VAL A 295 -14.18 9.63 -5.37
C VAL A 295 -14.92 9.93 -6.66
N ASN A 296 -16.26 9.96 -6.56
CA ASN A 296 -17.15 10.54 -7.56
C ASN A 296 -18.25 11.28 -6.79
N THR A 297 -18.16 12.61 -6.72
CA THR A 297 -19.11 13.43 -5.95
C THR A 297 -20.53 13.42 -6.51
N ARG A 298 -20.76 12.83 -7.70
CA ARG A 298 -22.11 12.65 -8.24
C ARG A 298 -22.88 11.55 -7.49
N THR A 299 -22.16 10.63 -6.87
CA THR A 299 -22.73 9.49 -6.13
C THR A 299 -22.33 9.50 -4.65
N ALA A 300 -21.12 9.94 -4.35
CA ALA A 300 -20.64 10.10 -2.97
C ALA A 300 -21.39 11.22 -2.26
N GLY A 301 -21.55 11.10 -0.93
CA GLY A 301 -22.19 12.13 -0.10
C GLY A 301 -23.60 12.50 -0.55
N ASN A 302 -24.38 11.53 -1.05
CA ASN A 302 -25.71 11.73 -1.64
C ASN A 302 -25.73 12.67 -2.85
N GLY A 303 -24.63 12.72 -3.61
CA GLY A 303 -24.54 13.54 -4.83
C GLY A 303 -24.29 15.01 -4.55
N VAL A 304 -23.69 15.37 -3.41
CA VAL A 304 -23.36 16.77 -3.10
C VAL A 304 -22.14 17.21 -3.93
N ALA A 305 -22.33 18.26 -4.73
CA ALA A 305 -21.27 18.91 -5.49
C ALA A 305 -20.30 19.70 -4.59
N LEU A 306 -19.07 19.90 -5.06
CA LEU A 306 -18.12 20.79 -4.42
C LEU A 306 -18.56 22.24 -4.66
N GLY A 307 -18.98 22.92 -3.59
CA GLY A 307 -19.49 24.29 -3.66
C GLY A 307 -18.52 25.31 -4.27
N ALA A 308 -19.06 26.45 -4.68
CA ALA A 308 -18.27 27.57 -5.21
C ALA A 308 -17.19 28.01 -4.21
N ASN A 309 -15.94 28.15 -4.66
CA ASN A 309 -14.78 28.49 -3.83
C ASN A 309 -14.50 27.53 -2.65
N ALA A 310 -15.17 26.38 -2.59
CA ALA A 310 -14.99 25.40 -1.53
C ALA A 310 -13.82 24.45 -1.81
N VAL A 311 -13.40 23.75 -0.76
CA VAL A 311 -12.37 22.71 -0.80
C VAL A 311 -12.93 21.36 -0.38
N MET A 312 -12.36 20.27 -0.89
CA MET A 312 -12.58 18.91 -0.42
C MET A 312 -11.26 18.18 -0.26
N ASP A 313 -11.20 17.26 0.71
CA ASP A 313 -10.09 16.33 0.85
C ASP A 313 -10.44 14.98 0.22
N VAL A 314 -9.47 14.38 -0.46
CA VAL A 314 -9.58 13.06 -1.08
C VAL A 314 -8.48 12.18 -0.52
N GLN A 315 -8.85 11.01 0.02
CA GLN A 315 -7.90 10.00 0.46
C GLN A 315 -7.28 9.32 -0.77
N VAL A 316 -5.97 9.45 -0.90
CA VAL A 316 -5.20 8.87 -2.02
C VAL A 316 -4.21 7.82 -1.55
N GLY A 317 -3.54 8.03 -0.41
CA GLY A 317 -2.59 7.10 0.20
C GLY A 317 -3.23 6.14 1.21
N GLY A 318 -2.56 5.02 1.48
CA GLY A 318 -2.97 4.03 2.49
C GLY A 318 -4.22 3.21 2.14
N ILE A 319 -4.82 3.42 0.97
CA ILE A 319 -5.96 2.60 0.49
C ILE A 319 -5.47 1.23 -0.01
N THR A 320 -6.39 0.25 -0.11
CA THR A 320 -6.17 -1.13 -0.61
C THR A 320 -5.14 -1.21 -1.74
N GLY A 321 -4.02 -1.90 -1.51
CA GLY A 321 -2.92 -2.11 -2.47
C GLY A 321 -1.86 -1.00 -2.55
N MET A 322 -1.89 0.00 -1.65
CA MET A 322 -0.91 1.10 -1.65
C MET A 322 0.03 1.06 -0.45
N ALA A 323 1.30 1.40 -0.67
CA ALA A 323 2.23 1.68 0.41
C ALA A 323 1.80 2.90 1.24
N THR A 324 2.22 2.90 2.50
CA THR A 324 2.04 4.00 3.44
C THR A 324 3.31 4.86 3.58
N ASP A 325 4.45 4.35 3.10
CA ASP A 325 5.73 5.05 3.12
C ASP A 325 6.40 5.03 1.73
N GLY A 326 7.42 5.87 1.53
CA GLY A 326 8.18 5.94 0.28
C GLY A 326 7.40 6.47 -0.92
N VAL A 327 6.19 7.02 -0.72
CA VAL A 327 5.32 7.51 -1.80
C VAL A 327 5.86 8.82 -2.37
N ALA A 328 6.37 8.78 -3.58
CA ALA A 328 6.84 9.96 -4.32
C ALA A 328 5.69 10.74 -4.97
N GLY A 329 4.65 10.05 -5.45
CA GLY A 329 3.50 10.70 -6.08
C GLY A 329 2.42 9.72 -6.52
N ALA A 330 1.17 10.14 -6.46
CA ALA A 330 0.04 9.43 -7.04
C ALA A 330 -0.26 9.98 -8.44
N ALA A 331 -0.33 9.08 -9.42
CA ALA A 331 -0.68 9.40 -10.79
C ALA A 331 -2.22 9.40 -10.90
N ILE A 332 -2.83 10.58 -10.93
CA ILE A 332 -4.27 10.77 -10.82
C ILE A 332 -4.85 11.56 -11.99
N ASN A 333 -6.03 11.17 -12.44
CA ASN A 333 -6.86 11.95 -13.34
C ASN A 333 -7.98 12.62 -12.55
N ILE A 334 -7.98 13.94 -12.49
CA ILE A 334 -9.04 14.73 -11.87
C ILE A 334 -10.01 15.15 -12.96
N ILE A 335 -11.29 14.81 -12.80
CA ILE A 335 -12.35 15.14 -13.75
C ILE A 335 -13.36 16.05 -13.08
N VAL A 336 -13.76 17.12 -13.77
CA VAL A 336 -14.76 18.07 -13.30
C VAL A 336 -15.98 18.09 -14.21
N THR A 337 -17.16 18.18 -13.60
CA THR A 337 -18.43 18.50 -14.26
C THR A 337 -18.97 19.80 -13.64
N PRO A 338 -18.66 20.97 -14.24
CA PRO A 338 -18.91 22.26 -13.63
C PRO A 338 -20.17 22.96 -14.18
N GLU A 339 -20.84 23.77 -13.36
CA GLU A 339 -21.99 24.61 -13.80
C GLU A 339 -21.55 25.98 -14.34
N ALA A 340 -20.38 26.47 -13.93
CA ALA A 340 -19.77 27.72 -14.38
C ALA A 340 -18.34 27.50 -14.86
N ALA A 341 -17.80 28.44 -15.64
CA ALA A 341 -16.37 28.42 -15.95
C ALA A 341 -15.54 28.72 -14.71
N GLY A 342 -14.32 28.19 -14.65
CA GLY A 342 -13.42 28.38 -13.52
C GLY A 342 -12.18 27.52 -13.62
N TYR A 343 -11.61 27.20 -12.45
CA TYR A 343 -10.40 26.40 -12.35
C TYR A 343 -10.44 25.45 -11.16
N LEU A 344 -9.66 24.38 -11.23
CA LEU A 344 -9.31 23.56 -10.08
C LEU A 344 -7.88 23.86 -9.63
N LYS A 345 -7.67 23.76 -8.31
CA LYS A 345 -6.35 23.60 -7.71
C LYS A 345 -6.33 22.29 -6.93
N ALA A 346 -5.19 21.62 -6.90
CA ALA A 346 -4.99 20.43 -6.07
C ALA A 346 -3.59 20.42 -5.46
N TRP A 347 -3.47 20.00 -4.19
CA TRP A 347 -2.21 20.00 -3.44
C TRP A 347 -2.21 18.96 -2.31
N PRO A 348 -1.06 18.62 -1.70
CA PRO A 348 -1.02 17.74 -0.54
C PRO A 348 -1.80 18.33 0.64
N ALA A 349 -2.65 17.54 1.29
CA ALA A 349 -3.36 18.03 2.47
C ALA A 349 -2.35 18.40 3.58
N GLY A 350 -2.66 19.44 4.35
CA GLY A 350 -1.75 19.98 5.38
C GLY A 350 -0.69 20.96 4.87
N THR A 351 -0.58 21.19 3.55
CA THR A 351 0.31 22.23 3.00
C THR A 351 -0.46 23.47 2.54
N THR A 352 0.28 24.53 2.22
CA THR A 352 -0.28 25.80 1.71
C THR A 352 -0.90 25.64 0.31
N GLU A 353 -2.02 26.31 0.07
CA GLU A 353 -2.67 26.34 -1.25
C GLU A 353 -1.70 26.92 -2.31
N PRO A 354 -1.51 26.23 -3.46
CA PRO A 354 -0.60 26.69 -4.50
C PRO A 354 -1.18 27.88 -5.28
N ALA A 355 -0.28 28.67 -5.87
CA ALA A 355 -0.67 29.72 -6.82
C ALA A 355 -1.11 29.16 -8.18
N LEU A 356 -0.56 28.01 -8.58
CA LEU A 356 -0.85 27.38 -9.88
C LEU A 356 -2.19 26.65 -9.86
N THR A 357 -2.89 26.67 -11.00
CA THR A 357 -4.07 25.84 -11.26
C THR A 357 -3.64 24.51 -11.87
N VAL A 358 -4.43 23.47 -11.60
CA VAL A 358 -4.23 22.13 -12.18
C VAL A 358 -5.11 21.92 -13.41
N MET A 359 -6.21 22.66 -13.52
CA MET A 359 -7.10 22.64 -14.67
C MET A 359 -7.86 23.96 -14.75
N ASP A 360 -8.01 24.51 -15.96
CA ASP A 360 -9.01 25.52 -16.27
C ASP A 360 -10.14 24.86 -17.09
N PHE A 361 -11.40 25.21 -16.79
CA PHE A 361 -12.58 24.58 -17.39
C PHE A 361 -13.68 25.56 -17.76
N LYS A 362 -14.53 25.16 -18.70
CA LYS A 362 -15.75 25.88 -19.14
C LYS A 362 -16.99 25.34 -18.43
N ALA A 363 -18.01 26.18 -18.34
CA ALA A 363 -19.34 25.77 -17.86
C ALA A 363 -19.91 24.62 -18.69
N ASN A 364 -20.53 23.65 -18.04
CA ASN A 364 -21.27 22.51 -18.60
C ASN A 364 -20.44 21.59 -19.51
N VAL A 365 -19.11 21.62 -19.40
CA VAL A 365 -18.23 20.76 -20.19
C VAL A 365 -17.37 19.91 -19.27
N TRP A 366 -17.42 18.59 -19.48
CA TRP A 366 -16.62 17.65 -18.69
C TRP A 366 -15.16 17.74 -19.11
N ARG A 367 -14.27 17.84 -18.13
CA ARG A 367 -12.83 17.98 -18.36
C ARG A 367 -12.04 17.12 -17.40
N GLY A 368 -11.08 16.38 -17.93
CA GLY A 368 -10.13 15.57 -17.19
C GLY A 368 -8.72 16.10 -17.38
N ASN A 369 -7.89 16.07 -16.34
CA ASN A 369 -6.46 16.32 -16.45
C ASN A 369 -5.69 15.31 -15.62
N MET A 370 -4.72 14.66 -16.27
CA MET A 370 -3.80 13.74 -15.63
C MET A 370 -2.63 14.50 -15.01
N MET A 371 -2.30 14.17 -13.76
CA MET A 371 -1.20 14.78 -13.03
C MET A 371 -0.58 13.82 -12.02
N VAL A 372 0.61 14.16 -11.54
CA VAL A 372 1.27 13.46 -10.43
C VAL A 372 1.33 14.38 -9.21
N LEU A 373 0.69 13.95 -8.11
CA LEU A 373 0.65 14.67 -6.85
C LEU A 373 1.13 13.80 -5.69
N LYS A 374 2.07 14.30 -4.90
CA LYS A 374 2.44 13.68 -3.63
C LYS A 374 1.28 13.85 -2.63
N PRO A 375 0.78 12.77 -2.02
CA PRO A 375 -0.18 12.90 -0.91
C PRO A 375 0.45 13.61 0.30
N GLY A 376 -0.39 14.21 1.15
CA GLY A 376 0.00 14.71 2.46
C GLY A 376 0.43 13.57 3.40
N THR A 377 0.87 13.90 4.61
CA THR A 377 1.34 12.92 5.61
C THR A 377 0.25 11.95 6.06
N ASP A 378 -1.01 12.35 5.95
CA ASP A 378 -2.20 11.53 6.21
C ASP A 378 -2.72 10.80 4.96
N GLY A 379 -1.98 10.87 3.86
CA GLY A 379 -2.33 10.25 2.58
C GLY A 379 -3.38 11.03 1.79
N LYS A 380 -3.74 12.25 2.17
CA LYS A 380 -4.78 13.02 1.46
C LYS A 380 -4.21 14.04 0.49
N ILE A 381 -4.99 14.35 -0.54
CA ILE A 381 -4.87 15.58 -1.32
C ILE A 381 -6.07 16.48 -1.03
N ARG A 382 -5.89 17.78 -1.21
CA ARG A 382 -6.96 18.78 -1.14
C ARG A 382 -7.21 19.36 -2.52
N ILE A 383 -8.49 19.50 -2.89
CA ILE A 383 -8.93 20.05 -4.17
C ILE A 383 -9.82 21.27 -3.89
N ARG A 384 -9.61 22.37 -4.63
CA ARG A 384 -10.43 23.58 -4.59
C ARG A 384 -11.21 23.75 -5.89
N ASN A 385 -12.51 24.03 -5.80
CA ASN A 385 -13.31 24.56 -6.90
C ASN A 385 -13.21 26.09 -6.92
N GLY A 386 -12.49 26.66 -7.89
CA GLY A 386 -12.33 28.11 -8.05
C GLY A 386 -13.40 28.80 -8.90
N SER A 387 -14.50 28.13 -9.22
CA SER A 387 -15.61 28.73 -9.98
C SER A 387 -16.64 29.41 -9.07
N SER A 388 -17.53 30.20 -9.68
CA SER A 388 -18.62 30.90 -8.99
C SER A 388 -19.84 30.01 -8.69
N GLN A 389 -19.85 28.75 -9.14
CA GLN A 389 -20.93 27.80 -8.94
C GLN A 389 -20.40 26.44 -8.46
N PRO A 390 -21.25 25.54 -7.94
CA PRO A 390 -20.84 24.19 -7.62
C PRO A 390 -20.30 23.41 -8.83
N ALA A 391 -19.44 22.43 -8.56
CA ALA A 391 -18.94 21.51 -9.56
C ALA A 391 -18.80 20.10 -8.97
N HIS A 392 -19.16 19.07 -9.74
CA HIS A 392 -18.82 17.72 -9.35
C HIS A 392 -17.38 17.38 -9.73
N VAL A 393 -16.70 16.62 -8.88
CA VAL A 393 -15.33 16.16 -9.06
C VAL A 393 -15.28 14.64 -8.98
N ILE A 394 -14.51 14.03 -9.87
CA ILE A 394 -14.12 12.62 -9.84
C ILE A 394 -12.61 12.59 -9.76
N VAL A 395 -12.06 11.68 -8.95
CA VAL A 395 -10.62 11.42 -8.91
C VAL A 395 -10.39 9.94 -9.16
N ASP A 396 -9.69 9.65 -10.24
CA ASP A 396 -9.31 8.30 -10.64
C ASP A 396 -7.80 8.13 -10.53
N LEU A 397 -7.36 7.12 -9.78
CA LEU A 397 -5.97 6.70 -9.63
C LEU A 397 -5.59 5.78 -10.80
N GLN A 398 -4.41 6.00 -11.38
CA GLN A 398 -3.86 5.19 -12.49
C GLN A 398 -2.52 4.53 -12.14
N GLY A 399 -1.96 4.85 -10.97
CA GLY A 399 -0.77 4.23 -10.41
C GLY A 399 -0.15 5.14 -9.36
N TRP A 400 0.94 4.67 -8.75
CA TRP A 400 1.70 5.47 -7.78
C TRP A 400 3.19 5.23 -7.96
N PHE A 401 3.97 6.29 -7.77
CA PHE A 401 5.41 6.22 -7.73
C PHE A 401 5.84 6.04 -6.29
N ALA A 402 6.61 4.99 -6.04
CA ALA A 402 7.28 4.86 -4.75
C ALA A 402 8.59 4.11 -4.80
N ASP A 403 9.38 4.43 -3.79
CA ASP A 403 10.58 3.70 -3.46
C ASP A 403 10.24 2.29 -2.96
N PRO A 404 11.13 1.31 -3.17
CA PRO A 404 10.99 0.01 -2.54
C PRO A 404 10.95 0.16 -1.02
N VAL A 405 10.00 -0.51 -0.39
CA VAL A 405 9.98 -0.68 1.06
C VAL A 405 11.01 -1.77 1.41
N PRO A 406 11.78 -1.63 2.51
CA PRO A 406 12.65 -2.70 2.98
C PRO A 406 11.89 -4.02 3.11
N THR A 407 12.52 -5.13 2.69
CA THR A 407 11.92 -6.45 2.86
C THR A 407 11.88 -6.83 4.33
N VAL A 408 10.75 -7.36 4.77
CA VAL A 408 10.62 -8.06 6.05
C VAL A 408 11.04 -9.51 5.83
N PRO A 409 12.08 -10.01 6.52
CA PRO A 409 12.48 -11.41 6.39
C PRO A 409 11.32 -12.35 6.73
N VAL A 410 11.28 -13.53 6.09
CA VAL A 410 10.39 -14.61 6.53
C VAL A 410 10.85 -15.09 7.90
N GLU A 411 10.00 -14.92 8.91
CA GLU A 411 10.19 -15.48 10.24
C GLU A 411 10.01 -16.99 10.14
N GLN A 412 11.01 -17.75 10.60
CA GLN A 412 10.91 -19.21 10.69
C GLN A 412 9.94 -19.58 11.81
N ASP A 413 8.95 -20.42 11.51
CA ASP A 413 7.98 -20.95 12.47
C ASP A 413 7.41 -19.88 13.39
N SER A 414 6.61 -18.98 12.82
CA SER A 414 6.11 -17.84 13.57
C SER A 414 5.28 -18.26 14.79
N LYS A 415 5.24 -17.37 15.79
CA LYS A 415 4.30 -17.52 16.91
C LYS A 415 2.87 -17.71 16.39
N MET A 416 2.17 -18.73 16.90
CA MET A 416 0.81 -19.01 16.46
C MET A 416 -0.22 -18.05 17.05
N SER A 417 -1.28 -17.78 16.31
CA SER A 417 -2.49 -17.15 16.82
C SER A 417 -3.58 -18.18 17.03
N MET A 418 -4.33 -18.01 18.11
CA MET A 418 -5.41 -18.91 18.47
C MET A 418 -6.65 -18.10 18.84
N THR A 419 -7.82 -18.56 18.40
CA THR A 419 -9.10 -17.94 18.74
C THR A 419 -10.21 -18.98 18.71
N MET A 420 -11.30 -18.67 19.40
CA MET A 420 -12.51 -19.47 19.39
C MET A 420 -13.60 -18.76 18.59
N ALA A 421 -14.23 -19.47 17.66
CA ALA A 421 -15.46 -19.00 17.04
C ALA A 421 -16.61 -19.13 18.05
N ALA A 422 -17.52 -18.15 18.06
CA ALA A 422 -18.71 -18.20 18.91
C ALA A 422 -19.49 -19.53 18.73
N PRO A 423 -20.03 -20.09 19.83
CA PRO A 423 -20.90 -21.26 19.77
C PRO A 423 -22.04 -21.13 18.76
N THR A 424 -22.45 -22.25 18.18
CA THR A 424 -23.62 -22.36 17.31
C THR A 424 -24.56 -23.45 17.83
N ASP A 425 -25.79 -23.50 17.32
CA ASP A 425 -26.75 -24.55 17.69
C ASP A 425 -26.23 -25.96 17.39
N THR A 426 -25.39 -26.11 16.36
CA THR A 426 -24.78 -27.37 15.94
C THR A 426 -23.39 -27.62 16.56
N ALA A 427 -22.79 -26.61 17.21
CA ALA A 427 -21.54 -26.71 17.95
C ALA A 427 -21.62 -25.85 19.23
N PRO A 428 -22.23 -26.38 20.29
CA PRO A 428 -22.48 -25.62 21.53
C PRO A 428 -21.20 -25.20 22.26
N ALA A 429 -20.10 -25.90 22.02
CA ALA A 429 -18.78 -25.57 22.52
C ALA A 429 -17.92 -24.83 21.47
N GLY A 430 -18.50 -24.33 20.37
CA GLY A 430 -17.79 -23.59 19.33
C GLY A 430 -16.71 -24.38 18.58
N TYR A 431 -15.85 -23.65 17.87
CA TYR A 431 -14.72 -24.18 17.10
C TYR A 431 -13.44 -23.45 17.48
N LEU A 432 -12.34 -24.18 17.60
CA LEU A 432 -11.02 -23.59 17.80
C LEU A 432 -10.33 -23.41 16.45
N HIS A 433 -9.76 -22.22 16.26
CA HIS A 433 -9.00 -21.85 15.08
C HIS A 433 -7.57 -21.49 15.49
N HIS A 434 -6.62 -22.05 14.76
CA HIS A 434 -5.19 -21.81 14.97
C HIS A 434 -4.57 -21.34 13.66
N THR A 435 -3.61 -20.44 13.71
CA THR A 435 -2.85 -20.07 12.52
C THR A 435 -1.42 -19.65 12.84
N TYR A 436 -0.49 -20.02 11.98
CA TYR A 436 0.91 -19.58 12.03
C TYR A 436 1.49 -19.55 10.62
N VAL A 437 2.68 -18.97 10.48
CA VAL A 437 3.49 -19.02 9.25
C VAL A 437 4.62 -20.01 9.48
N ASP A 438 4.77 -20.99 8.59
CA ASP A 438 5.87 -21.95 8.68
C ASP A 438 7.19 -21.40 8.11
N ASP A 439 8.25 -22.21 8.15
CA ASP A 439 9.57 -21.89 7.62
C ASP A 439 9.62 -21.54 6.11
N GLY A 440 8.65 -22.02 5.33
CA GLY A 440 8.47 -21.71 3.91
C GLY A 440 7.76 -20.39 3.64
N GLY A 441 7.23 -19.73 4.68
CA GLY A 441 6.38 -18.55 4.55
C GLY A 441 4.93 -18.91 4.24
N ASP A 442 4.53 -20.17 4.42
CA ASP A 442 3.15 -20.61 4.19
C ASP A 442 2.27 -20.39 5.43
N ILE A 443 1.07 -19.87 5.22
CA ILE A 443 0.05 -19.77 6.27
C ILE A 443 -0.55 -21.15 6.48
N ARG A 444 -0.30 -21.71 7.67
CA ARG A 444 -0.96 -22.91 8.18
C ARG A 444 -2.18 -22.47 8.97
N TRP A 445 -3.36 -22.96 8.59
CA TRP A 445 -4.59 -22.77 9.33
C TRP A 445 -5.09 -24.13 9.85
N GLY A 446 -5.33 -24.18 11.16
CA GLY A 446 -5.83 -25.34 11.87
C GLY A 446 -7.26 -25.13 12.33
N LEU A 447 -8.14 -26.09 12.04
CA LEU A 447 -9.50 -26.15 12.59
C LEU A 447 -9.62 -27.34 13.54
N GLN A 448 -10.04 -27.07 14.78
CA GLN A 448 -10.35 -28.09 15.77
C GLN A 448 -11.85 -28.05 16.09
N THR A 449 -12.55 -29.08 15.64
CA THR A 449 -13.99 -29.28 15.84
C THR A 449 -14.32 -30.06 17.10
N GLN A 450 -13.38 -30.85 17.60
CA GLN A 450 -13.47 -31.54 18.88
C GLN A 450 -12.66 -30.77 19.93
N VAL A 451 -13.26 -29.74 20.53
CA VAL A 451 -12.56 -28.84 21.47
C VAL A 451 -12.10 -29.54 22.75
N ASP A 452 -12.70 -30.68 23.11
CA ASP A 452 -12.32 -31.49 24.26
C ASP A 452 -11.11 -32.40 24.02
N VAL A 453 -10.73 -32.62 22.75
CA VAL A 453 -9.62 -33.51 22.38
C VAL A 453 -8.39 -32.66 22.04
N GLU A 454 -7.45 -32.62 22.98
CA GLU A 454 -6.20 -31.87 22.82
C GLU A 454 -5.47 -32.25 21.51
N GLY A 455 -5.14 -31.23 20.71
CA GLY A 455 -4.38 -31.41 19.47
C GLY A 455 -5.16 -32.02 18.31
N ALA A 456 -6.48 -32.21 18.40
CA ALA A 456 -7.34 -32.69 17.30
C ALA A 456 -7.58 -31.61 16.22
N VAL A 457 -6.48 -31.11 15.65
CA VAL A 457 -6.46 -30.01 14.68
C VAL A 457 -6.30 -30.54 13.26
N THR A 458 -7.19 -30.12 12.36
CA THR A 458 -7.05 -30.36 10.92
C THR A 458 -6.34 -29.18 10.27
N TRP A 459 -5.15 -29.40 9.71
CA TRP A 459 -4.32 -28.36 9.10
C TRP A 459 -4.52 -28.22 7.59
N THR A 460 -4.63 -26.97 7.13
CA THR A 460 -4.76 -26.58 5.72
C THR A 460 -3.77 -25.46 5.39
N VAL A 461 -3.16 -25.49 4.21
CA VAL A 461 -2.32 -24.39 3.69
C VAL A 461 -3.21 -23.36 3.00
N LEU A 462 -3.07 -22.08 3.37
CA LEU A 462 -3.90 -21.00 2.83
C LEU A 462 -3.15 -20.00 1.94
N SER A 463 -1.86 -20.18 1.70
CA SER A 463 -1.00 -19.16 1.06
C SER A 463 -1.18 -19.05 -0.45
N GLU A 464 -1.63 -20.10 -1.14
CA GLU A 464 -1.86 -20.11 -2.59
C GLU A 464 -0.64 -19.63 -3.42
N GLY A 465 0.57 -20.02 -3.01
CA GLY A 465 1.82 -19.64 -3.67
C GLY A 465 2.30 -18.22 -3.35
N GLN A 466 1.65 -17.52 -2.41
CA GLN A 466 2.17 -16.31 -1.78
C GLN A 466 3.05 -16.67 -0.57
N SER A 467 3.99 -15.79 -0.23
CA SER A 467 4.76 -15.89 1.02
C SER A 467 4.31 -14.85 2.04
N PHE A 468 4.32 -15.26 3.31
CA PHE A 468 3.96 -14.45 4.47
C PHE A 468 5.07 -14.51 5.51
N THR A 469 4.99 -13.64 6.52
CA THR A 469 5.96 -13.60 7.61
C THR A 469 5.30 -13.16 8.93
N GLY A 470 5.84 -13.69 10.03
CA GLY A 470 5.45 -13.40 11.40
C GLY A 470 4.06 -13.92 11.78
N GLN A 471 3.62 -13.58 13.00
CA GLN A 471 2.35 -14.04 13.59
C GLN A 471 1.13 -13.47 12.83
N PRO A 472 0.32 -14.28 12.12
CA PRO A 472 -0.91 -13.81 11.50
C PRO A 472 -1.96 -13.48 12.55
N ALA A 473 -2.76 -12.44 12.34
CA ALA A 473 -3.93 -12.19 13.19
C ALA A 473 -5.15 -12.96 12.66
N ILE A 474 -5.95 -13.52 13.57
CA ILE A 474 -7.21 -14.18 13.24
C ILE A 474 -8.31 -13.69 14.17
N THR A 475 -9.47 -13.34 13.62
CA THR A 475 -10.60 -12.84 14.42
C THR A 475 -11.94 -13.19 13.78
N GLN A 476 -12.98 -13.29 14.60
CA GLN A 476 -14.35 -13.52 14.13
C GLN A 476 -15.04 -12.19 13.78
N LEU A 477 -15.57 -12.06 12.57
CA LEU A 477 -16.33 -10.89 12.14
C LEU A 477 -17.73 -10.87 12.77
N GLN A 478 -18.24 -9.66 13.03
CA GLN A 478 -19.63 -9.44 13.43
C GLN A 478 -20.35 -8.59 12.36
N PRO A 479 -21.63 -8.87 12.07
CA PRO A 479 -22.48 -9.92 12.64
C PRO A 479 -22.36 -11.28 11.93
N SER A 480 -21.54 -11.42 10.88
CA SER A 480 -21.54 -12.62 10.02
C SER A 480 -21.03 -13.89 10.71
N GLY A 481 -20.22 -13.77 11.77
CA GLY A 481 -19.64 -14.89 12.50
C GLY A 481 -18.50 -15.60 11.75
N GLN A 482 -18.14 -15.17 10.54
CA GLN A 482 -17.06 -15.75 9.75
C GLN A 482 -15.69 -15.40 10.33
N MET A 483 -14.73 -16.32 10.21
CA MET A 483 -13.35 -16.03 10.57
C MET A 483 -12.65 -15.22 9.49
N LYS A 484 -11.77 -14.30 9.91
CA LYS A 484 -10.93 -13.51 9.03
C LYS A 484 -9.49 -13.55 9.49
N ILE A 485 -8.58 -13.81 8.55
CA ILE A 485 -7.14 -13.81 8.75
C ILE A 485 -6.56 -12.53 8.16
N PHE A 486 -5.59 -11.95 8.86
CA PHE A 486 -4.74 -10.87 8.39
C PHE A 486 -3.28 -11.31 8.52
N ALA A 487 -2.50 -11.12 7.47
CA ALA A 487 -1.12 -11.58 7.45
C ALA A 487 -0.22 -10.57 6.74
N LEU A 488 1.02 -10.47 7.20
CA LEU A 488 2.04 -9.63 6.60
C LEU A 488 2.78 -10.41 5.52
N ARG A 489 3.03 -9.77 4.37
CA ARG A 489 3.95 -10.29 3.36
C ARG A 489 5.35 -9.69 3.52
N PRO A 490 6.40 -10.39 3.05
CA PRO A 490 7.78 -9.88 3.06
C PRO A 490 8.00 -8.52 2.39
N ASN A 491 7.07 -8.05 1.55
CA ASN A 491 7.13 -6.73 0.93
C ASN A 491 6.49 -5.60 1.77
N GLY A 492 6.08 -5.88 3.02
CA GLY A 492 5.47 -4.91 3.93
C GLY A 492 3.97 -4.70 3.75
N SER A 493 3.34 -5.33 2.75
CA SER A 493 1.89 -5.26 2.56
C SER A 493 1.15 -6.21 3.50
N VAL A 494 0.05 -5.75 4.08
CA VAL A 494 -0.86 -6.56 4.89
C VAL A 494 -1.99 -7.06 4.01
N TRP A 495 -2.25 -8.36 4.09
CA TRP A 495 -3.23 -9.06 3.28
C TRP A 495 -4.31 -9.65 4.18
N SER A 496 -5.52 -9.78 3.65
CA SER A 496 -6.61 -10.40 4.39
C SER A 496 -7.40 -11.41 3.58
N ARG A 497 -8.00 -12.36 4.29
CA ARG A 497 -8.84 -13.40 3.71
C ARG A 497 -9.97 -13.75 4.66
N THR A 498 -11.18 -13.95 4.14
CA THR A 498 -12.37 -14.26 4.95
C THR A 498 -12.86 -15.68 4.64
N GLN A 499 -13.26 -16.40 5.67
CA GLN A 499 -13.89 -17.71 5.54
C GLN A 499 -15.24 -17.57 4.85
N THR A 500 -15.56 -18.41 3.87
CA THR A 500 -16.79 -18.24 3.05
C THR A 500 -18.06 -18.60 3.81
N GLY A 501 -17.96 -19.41 4.87
CA GLY A 501 -19.07 -19.79 5.74
C GLY A 501 -18.61 -20.10 7.15
N LEU A 502 -19.56 -20.30 8.06
CA LEU A 502 -19.25 -20.69 9.44
C LEU A 502 -18.62 -22.08 9.46
N ALA A 503 -17.43 -22.20 10.06
CA ALA A 503 -16.72 -23.47 10.23
C ALA A 503 -16.48 -24.28 8.93
N THR A 504 -16.42 -23.62 7.77
CA THR A 504 -16.06 -24.26 6.50
C THR A 504 -14.54 -24.27 6.29
N ALA A 505 -14.02 -25.23 5.52
CA ALA A 505 -12.61 -25.24 5.13
C ALA A 505 -12.28 -24.28 3.96
N THR A 506 -13.24 -23.46 3.53
CA THR A 506 -13.18 -22.68 2.30
C THR A 506 -13.09 -21.18 2.60
N TRP A 507 -12.29 -20.47 1.80
CA TRP A 507 -11.93 -19.07 2.03
C TRP A 507 -12.01 -18.25 0.73
N ASP A 508 -12.53 -17.02 0.80
CA ASP A 508 -12.55 -16.05 -0.32
C ASP A 508 -11.14 -15.70 -0.77
N PRO A 509 -10.82 -15.33 -2.02
CA PRO A 509 -9.44 -14.98 -2.42
C PRO A 509 -8.77 -13.93 -1.52
N TRP A 510 -7.44 -13.97 -1.43
CA TRP A 510 -6.67 -12.94 -0.71
C TRP A 510 -6.91 -11.53 -1.24
N VAL A 511 -7.00 -10.56 -0.33
CA VAL A 511 -7.15 -9.14 -0.63
C VAL A 511 -5.97 -8.35 -0.05
N ASP A 512 -5.25 -7.63 -0.90
CA ASP A 512 -4.15 -6.73 -0.52
C ASP A 512 -4.68 -5.47 0.16
N LEU A 513 -4.45 -5.30 1.46
CA LEU A 513 -4.84 -4.10 2.19
C LEU A 513 -3.82 -2.96 2.06
N GLY A 514 -2.70 -3.17 1.37
CA GLY A 514 -1.59 -2.23 1.27
C GLY A 514 -0.76 -2.17 2.56
N GLY A 515 -0.08 -1.05 2.77
CA GLY A 515 0.82 -0.82 3.90
C GLY A 515 2.30 -0.93 3.52
N SER A 516 3.13 -0.49 4.46
CA SER A 516 4.59 -0.58 4.44
C SER A 516 5.08 -1.03 5.83
N MET A 517 4.40 -2.04 6.38
CA MET A 517 4.58 -2.46 7.76
C MET A 517 5.85 -3.29 7.90
N ALA A 518 6.58 -3.07 8.99
CA ALA A 518 7.80 -3.81 9.30
C ALA A 518 7.55 -5.02 10.20
N ALA A 519 6.30 -5.20 10.67
CA ALA A 519 5.89 -6.33 11.49
C ALA A 519 4.40 -6.65 11.34
N PRO A 520 3.96 -7.88 11.69
CA PRO A 520 2.58 -8.29 11.55
C PRO A 520 1.59 -7.38 12.29
N PRO A 521 0.37 -7.18 11.76
CA PRO A 521 -0.63 -6.35 12.40
C PRO A 521 -1.26 -7.04 13.60
N GLU A 522 -1.55 -6.27 14.65
CA GLU A 522 -2.46 -6.64 15.72
C GLU A 522 -3.90 -6.34 15.32
N ALA A 523 -4.82 -7.28 15.48
CA ALA A 523 -6.25 -7.07 15.26
C ALA A 523 -6.98 -6.90 16.59
N ALA A 524 -7.80 -5.86 16.71
CA ALA A 524 -8.68 -5.62 17.85
C ALA A 524 -10.09 -5.22 17.38
N LYS A 525 -11.09 -5.38 18.25
CA LYS A 525 -12.47 -4.95 17.97
C LYS A 525 -12.82 -3.68 18.74
N LEU A 526 -13.51 -2.78 18.06
CA LEU A 526 -14.21 -1.65 18.69
C LEU A 526 -15.52 -2.14 19.33
N GLY A 527 -16.13 -1.31 20.19
CA GLY A 527 -17.37 -1.65 20.90
C GLY A 527 -18.56 -1.99 19.99
N ASN A 528 -18.50 -1.60 18.71
CA ASN A 528 -19.50 -1.92 17.69
C ASN A 528 -19.19 -3.20 16.87
N GLY A 529 -18.14 -3.95 17.23
CA GLY A 529 -17.70 -5.16 16.53
C GLY A 529 -16.78 -4.92 15.32
N THR A 530 -16.45 -3.66 15.01
CA THR A 530 -15.52 -3.31 13.94
C THR A 530 -14.13 -3.80 14.25
N VAL A 531 -13.54 -4.57 13.34
CA VAL A 531 -12.13 -4.96 13.42
C VAL A 531 -11.25 -3.81 12.98
N VAL A 532 -10.24 -3.47 13.76
CA VAL A 532 -9.19 -2.49 13.43
C VAL A 532 -7.83 -3.19 13.54
N LEU A 533 -7.00 -3.00 12.52
CA LEU A 533 -5.62 -3.48 12.52
C LEU A 533 -4.69 -2.37 13.00
N PHE A 534 -3.65 -2.73 13.74
CA PHE A 534 -2.60 -1.83 14.20
C PHE A 534 -1.23 -2.42 13.89
N ALA A 535 -0.37 -1.63 13.24
CA ALA A 535 0.97 -2.08 12.85
C ALA A 535 1.93 -0.91 12.83
N SER A 536 3.23 -1.18 13.03
CA SER A 536 4.29 -0.19 12.87
C SER A 536 5.09 -0.41 11.59
N ASP A 537 5.50 0.71 10.97
CA ASP A 537 6.47 0.70 9.87
C ASP A 537 7.91 0.67 10.38
N SER A 538 8.88 0.60 9.46
CA SER A 538 10.31 0.54 9.79
C SER A 538 10.86 1.83 10.43
N ALA A 539 10.12 2.94 10.36
CA ALA A 539 10.48 4.19 11.04
C ALA A 539 9.90 4.27 12.47
N GLY A 540 9.13 3.26 12.89
CA GLY A 540 8.52 3.22 14.21
C GLY A 540 7.24 4.05 14.34
N ARG A 541 6.62 4.40 13.22
CA ARG A 541 5.31 5.06 13.18
C ARG A 541 4.20 4.04 13.27
N LEU A 542 3.21 4.35 14.11
CA LEU A 542 2.03 3.51 14.30
C LEU A 542 0.97 3.84 13.22
N TRP A 543 0.36 2.81 12.67
CA TRP A 543 -0.71 2.89 11.69
C TRP A 543 -1.92 2.09 12.14
N ALA A 544 -3.11 2.55 11.75
CA ALA A 544 -4.35 1.82 11.93
C ALA A 544 -5.12 1.63 10.63
N TYR A 545 -5.72 0.45 10.45
CA TYR A 545 -6.62 0.14 9.34
C TYR A 545 -7.96 -0.33 9.90
N ALA A 546 -8.98 0.53 9.86
CA ALA A 546 -10.32 0.19 10.33
C ALA A 546 -11.10 -0.55 9.23
N HIS A 547 -11.62 -1.73 9.56
CA HIS A 547 -12.40 -2.57 8.65
C HIS A 547 -13.88 -2.16 8.55
N THR A 548 -14.25 -0.94 8.98
CA THR A 548 -15.51 -0.27 8.63
C THR A 548 -15.38 1.26 8.70
N GLY A 549 -16.00 1.97 7.74
CA GLY A 549 -15.97 3.42 7.54
C GLY A 549 -16.20 3.74 6.05
N SER A 550 -16.43 5.01 5.66
CA SER A 550 -16.78 5.39 4.26
C SER A 550 -15.77 4.90 3.22
N VAL A 551 -14.48 4.81 3.62
CA VAL A 551 -13.39 4.16 2.86
C VAL A 551 -12.37 3.62 3.88
N PRO A 552 -12.06 2.32 3.94
CA PRO A 552 -11.00 1.78 4.79
C PRO A 552 -9.61 2.11 4.20
N PHE A 553 -8.71 2.63 5.03
CA PHE A 553 -7.33 2.96 4.67
C PHE A 553 -6.41 2.91 5.90
N TRP A 554 -5.11 2.78 5.66
CA TRP A 554 -4.07 2.94 6.65
C TRP A 554 -3.92 4.41 7.05
N ARG A 555 -4.34 4.72 8.27
CA ARG A 555 -4.20 6.03 8.90
C ARG A 555 -3.02 6.03 9.85
N SER A 556 -2.09 6.98 9.70
CA SER A 556 -1.04 7.17 10.69
C SER A 556 -1.62 7.69 12.01
N LEU A 557 -1.17 7.12 13.12
CA LEU A 557 -1.47 7.55 14.48
C LEU A 557 -0.30 8.30 15.14
N GLY A 558 0.73 8.65 14.35
CA GLY A 558 1.92 9.36 14.79
C GLY A 558 3.16 8.47 14.90
N ASP A 559 4.31 9.14 14.92
CA ASP A 559 5.63 8.56 15.09
C ASP A 559 6.03 8.62 16.56
N GLN A 560 6.43 7.48 17.12
CA GLN A 560 6.87 7.35 18.51
C GLN A 560 8.15 6.55 18.65
N ASP A 561 8.89 6.32 17.55
CA ASP A 561 10.08 5.47 17.53
C ASP A 561 9.76 4.05 18.05
N LEU A 562 8.62 3.48 17.69
CA LEU A 562 8.25 2.13 18.14
C LEU A 562 9.10 1.08 17.44
N VAL A 563 9.62 0.11 18.18
CA VAL A 563 10.28 -1.07 17.60
C VAL A 563 9.21 -1.93 16.89
N PRO A 564 9.38 -2.25 15.60
CA PRO A 564 8.48 -3.15 14.89
C PRO A 564 8.28 -4.48 15.60
N GLY A 565 7.03 -4.96 15.64
CA GLY A 565 6.66 -6.23 16.27
C GLY A 565 6.40 -6.14 17.77
N THR A 566 6.60 -4.96 18.38
CA THR A 566 6.31 -4.74 19.81
C THR A 566 4.95 -4.12 20.09
N VAL A 567 4.17 -3.83 19.03
CA VAL A 567 2.80 -3.32 19.20
C VAL A 567 1.93 -4.41 19.81
N ARG A 568 1.19 -4.06 20.86
CA ARG A 568 0.16 -4.91 21.46
C ARG A 568 -1.10 -4.12 21.73
N THR A 569 -2.25 -4.73 21.44
CA THR A 569 -3.56 -4.10 21.65
C THR A 569 -4.38 -4.85 22.67
N VAL A 570 -5.23 -4.10 23.39
CA VAL A 570 -6.25 -4.66 24.28
C VAL A 570 -7.53 -3.84 24.21
N GLU A 571 -8.65 -4.54 24.11
CA GLU A 571 -9.97 -3.94 24.07
C GLU A 571 -10.32 -3.41 25.47
N VAL A 572 -10.64 -2.12 25.57
CA VAL A 572 -10.99 -1.45 26.83
C VAL A 572 -12.34 -0.76 26.68
N GLN A 573 -12.86 -0.20 27.78
CA GLN A 573 -14.09 0.58 27.69
C GLN A 573 -13.91 1.79 26.76
N GLY A 574 -14.77 1.89 25.75
CA GLY A 574 -14.80 2.99 24.78
C GLY A 574 -13.75 2.92 23.67
N GLY A 575 -13.08 1.77 23.48
CA GLY A 575 -12.19 1.55 22.33
C GLY A 575 -11.09 0.53 22.60
N VAL A 576 -9.91 0.79 22.04
CA VAL A 576 -8.73 -0.09 22.11
C VAL A 576 -7.56 0.67 22.70
N ARG A 577 -6.89 0.10 23.70
CA ARG A 577 -5.62 0.61 24.22
C ARG A 577 -4.46 -0.10 23.54
N ILE A 578 -3.48 0.68 23.11
CA ILE A 578 -2.34 0.22 22.32
C ILE A 578 -1.09 0.48 23.15
N PHE A 579 -0.18 -0.49 23.17
CA PHE A 579 1.11 -0.43 23.83
C PHE A 579 2.21 -0.73 22.81
N GLY A 580 3.38 -0.16 22.99
CA GLY A 580 4.54 -0.43 22.15
C GLY A 580 5.84 -0.06 22.86
N VAL A 581 6.91 -0.79 22.54
CA VAL A 581 8.26 -0.53 23.05
C VAL A 581 8.97 0.40 22.08
N THR A 582 9.65 1.43 22.59
CA THR A 582 10.42 2.38 21.78
C THR A 582 11.82 1.87 21.46
N GLY A 583 12.50 2.46 20.48
CA GLY A 583 13.90 2.16 20.17
C GLY A 583 14.86 2.39 21.35
N GLY A 584 14.49 3.30 22.26
CA GLY A 584 15.16 3.52 23.55
C GLY A 584 14.82 2.51 24.65
N GLY A 585 13.91 1.57 24.41
CA GLY A 585 13.50 0.55 25.37
C GLY A 585 12.57 1.05 26.47
N SER A 586 11.84 2.16 26.25
CA SER A 586 10.71 2.57 27.09
C SER A 586 9.39 2.03 26.53
N MET A 587 8.36 1.91 27.36
CA MET A 587 7.02 1.54 26.93
C MET A 587 6.14 2.78 26.76
N LYS A 588 5.40 2.88 25.66
CA LYS A 588 4.41 3.95 25.44
C LYS A 588 3.02 3.38 25.22
N THR A 589 2.00 4.17 25.54
CA THR A 589 0.61 3.81 25.30
C THR A 589 -0.22 4.96 24.75
N ILE A 590 -1.23 4.60 23.96
CA ILE A 590 -2.27 5.49 23.43
C ILE A 590 -3.60 4.75 23.41
N GLN A 591 -4.71 5.48 23.56
CA GLN A 591 -6.05 4.93 23.39
C GLN A 591 -6.64 5.38 22.04
N TYR A 592 -7.15 4.42 21.30
CA TYR A 592 -7.95 4.58 20.09
C TYR A 592 -9.42 4.42 20.46
N TYR A 593 -10.20 5.48 20.33
CA TYR A 593 -11.61 5.48 20.74
C TYR A 593 -12.52 4.87 19.66
N ASP A 594 -13.73 4.44 20.05
CA ASP A 594 -14.73 3.85 19.14
C ASP A 594 -15.14 4.79 17.99
N ASP A 595 -15.04 6.11 18.19
CA ASP A 595 -15.30 7.14 17.16
C ASP A 595 -14.08 7.39 16.25
N GLY A 596 -12.97 6.69 16.47
CA GLY A 596 -11.70 6.88 15.76
C GLY A 596 -10.85 8.04 16.29
N GLY A 597 -11.25 8.70 17.37
CA GLY A 597 -10.42 9.64 18.11
C GLY A 597 -9.21 8.99 18.76
N LEU A 598 -8.25 9.80 19.21
CA LEU A 598 -7.03 9.36 19.89
C LEU A 598 -6.85 10.12 21.20
N SER A 599 -6.35 9.44 22.23
CA SER A 599 -5.78 10.11 23.40
C SER A 599 -4.39 10.70 23.07
N ALA A 600 -3.83 11.48 23.99
CA ALA A 600 -2.39 11.77 23.95
C ALA A 600 -1.58 10.48 24.21
N TRP A 601 -0.34 10.47 23.73
CA TRP A 601 0.64 9.44 24.08
C TRP A 601 1.09 9.59 25.54
N THR A 602 1.17 8.48 26.25
CA THR A 602 1.70 8.41 27.62
C THR A 602 2.94 7.53 27.63
N ASP A 603 4.05 8.06 28.15
CA ASP A 603 5.26 7.29 28.41
C ASP A 603 5.14 6.58 29.76
N LEU A 604 5.33 5.26 29.75
CA LEU A 604 5.28 4.39 30.92
C LEU A 604 6.68 4.06 31.45
N GLY A 605 7.72 4.71 30.92
CA GLY A 605 9.12 4.49 31.29
C GLY A 605 9.60 3.07 30.96
N GLY A 606 10.65 2.65 31.65
CA GLY A 606 11.39 1.42 31.36
C GLY A 606 12.79 1.72 30.84
N GLN A 607 13.69 0.74 30.96
CA GLN A 607 15.07 0.84 30.48
C GLN A 607 15.42 -0.45 29.76
N GLY A 608 15.66 -0.36 28.44
CA GLY A 608 16.03 -1.50 27.60
C GLY A 608 14.99 -2.63 27.56
N LEU A 609 13.70 -2.30 27.75
CA LEU A 609 12.62 -3.23 27.47
C LEU A 609 12.73 -3.71 26.02
N ASN A 610 12.46 -4.99 25.78
CA ASN A 610 12.56 -5.60 24.45
C ASN A 610 11.50 -6.69 24.25
N GLY A 611 11.25 -7.03 22.99
CA GLY A 611 10.21 -7.99 22.61
C GLY A 611 8.78 -7.45 22.72
N LYS A 612 7.84 -8.25 22.23
CA LYS A 612 6.41 -7.93 22.26
C LYS A 612 5.88 -8.02 23.69
N PRO A 613 5.24 -6.96 24.23
CA PRO A 613 4.58 -7.05 25.52
C PRO A 613 3.30 -7.88 25.42
N ASP A 614 2.87 -8.39 26.56
CA ASP A 614 1.52 -8.89 26.75
C ASP A 614 0.80 -8.10 27.83
N VAL A 615 -0.54 -8.10 27.78
CA VAL A 615 -1.37 -7.34 28.70
C VAL A 615 -2.57 -8.15 29.16
N VAL A 616 -2.81 -8.13 30.46
CA VAL A 616 -3.99 -8.73 31.08
C VAL A 616 -4.84 -7.64 31.69
N LEU A 617 -6.15 -7.70 31.49
CA LEU A 617 -7.10 -6.82 32.15
C LEU A 617 -7.53 -7.40 33.49
N ARG A 618 -7.26 -6.66 34.57
CA ARG A 618 -7.86 -6.86 35.88
C ARG A 618 -9.29 -6.27 35.91
N PRO A 619 -10.12 -6.66 36.90
CA PRO A 619 -11.48 -6.12 37.02
C PRO A 619 -11.51 -4.59 36.94
N GLY A 620 -12.48 -4.05 36.19
CA GLY A 620 -12.57 -2.61 35.90
C GLY A 620 -11.72 -2.14 34.70
N PHE A 621 -11.33 -3.04 33.79
CA PHE A 621 -10.49 -2.74 32.63
C PHE A 621 -9.11 -2.16 33.00
N VAL A 622 -8.55 -2.58 34.14
CA VAL A 622 -7.25 -2.12 34.62
C VAL A 622 -6.13 -2.98 34.00
N PRO A 623 -5.30 -2.45 33.09
CA PRO A 623 -4.26 -3.20 32.41
C PRO A 623 -3.06 -3.49 33.32
N GLN A 624 -2.53 -4.70 33.18
CA GLN A 624 -1.22 -5.09 33.66
C GLN A 624 -0.36 -5.58 32.51
N LEU A 625 0.82 -5.00 32.38
CA LEU A 625 1.79 -5.31 31.33
C LEU A 625 2.79 -6.35 31.80
N PHE A 626 3.26 -7.17 30.85
CA PHE A 626 4.34 -8.13 30.98
C PHE A 626 5.24 -8.00 29.75
N VAL A 627 6.55 -7.84 29.94
CA VAL A 627 7.50 -7.63 28.85
C VAL A 627 8.88 -8.09 29.25
N ARG A 628 9.75 -8.43 28.30
CA ARG A 628 11.13 -8.81 28.60
C ARG A 628 11.98 -7.56 28.90
N GLY A 629 12.72 -7.58 30.00
CA GLY A 629 13.67 -6.54 30.37
C GLY A 629 15.03 -6.68 29.68
N ALA A 630 15.89 -5.67 29.83
CA ALA A 630 17.28 -5.70 29.37
C ALA A 630 18.11 -6.76 30.11
N ASP A 631 17.75 -7.03 31.36
CA ASP A 631 18.28 -8.10 32.22
C ASP A 631 17.82 -9.49 31.80
N GLY A 632 16.92 -9.58 30.82
CA GLY A 632 16.31 -10.82 30.36
C GLY A 632 15.25 -11.38 31.31
N LEU A 633 14.90 -10.67 32.39
CA LEU A 633 13.80 -11.03 33.28
C LEU A 633 12.47 -10.56 32.71
N ILE A 634 11.37 -11.13 33.19
CA ILE A 634 10.02 -10.61 32.91
C ILE A 634 9.82 -9.38 33.80
N GLN A 635 9.52 -8.24 33.18
CA GLN A 635 9.15 -7.00 33.84
C GLN A 635 7.63 -6.85 33.80
N THR A 636 7.03 -6.40 34.90
CA THR A 636 5.60 -6.10 34.99
C THR A 636 5.32 -4.70 35.49
N LYS A 637 4.20 -4.15 35.03
CA LYS A 637 3.70 -2.86 35.47
C LYS A 637 2.18 -2.88 35.48
N LEU A 638 1.58 -2.58 36.62
CA LEU A 638 0.14 -2.61 36.85
C LEU A 638 -0.37 -1.18 37.00
N GLN A 639 -1.34 -0.79 36.17
CA GLN A 639 -2.08 0.45 36.36
C GLN A 639 -2.94 0.35 37.64
N ASP A 640 -3.15 1.45 38.35
CA ASP A 640 -4.11 1.47 39.46
C ASP A 640 -5.54 1.78 38.99
N GLN A 641 -6.51 1.72 39.91
CA GLN A 641 -7.93 1.98 39.60
C GLN A 641 -8.22 3.44 39.25
N SER A 642 -7.33 4.38 39.58
CA SER A 642 -7.45 5.80 39.18
C SER A 642 -6.97 6.04 37.75
N GLY A 643 -6.31 5.05 37.14
CA GLY A 643 -5.66 5.18 35.84
C GLY A 643 -4.21 5.66 35.94
N ALA A 644 -3.65 5.82 37.14
CA ALA A 644 -2.24 6.18 37.30
C ALA A 644 -1.34 4.95 37.14
N TRP A 645 -0.15 5.17 36.60
CA TRP A 645 0.89 4.15 36.48
C TRP A 645 1.95 4.38 37.54
N PRO A 646 2.49 3.32 38.19
CA PRO A 646 3.62 3.46 39.08
C PRO A 646 4.84 4.00 38.32
N THR A 647 5.83 4.58 39.02
CA THR A 647 7.03 5.07 38.36
C THR A 647 7.90 3.92 37.85
N GLU A 648 8.17 2.95 38.71
CA GLU A 648 9.10 1.85 38.44
C GLU A 648 8.44 0.66 37.75
N TRP A 649 9.25 -0.10 37.02
CA TRP A 649 8.92 -1.44 36.54
C TRP A 649 9.37 -2.47 37.59
N GLN A 650 8.63 -3.56 37.72
CA GLN A 650 8.94 -4.63 38.67
C GLN A 650 9.41 -5.89 37.95
N ALA A 651 10.61 -6.36 38.26
CA ALA A 651 11.09 -7.66 37.81
C ALA A 651 10.33 -8.80 38.51
N ILE A 652 9.97 -9.84 37.75
CA ILE A 652 9.35 -11.07 38.25
C ILE A 652 10.41 -12.17 38.32
N GLY A 653 10.64 -12.66 39.53
CA GLY A 653 11.57 -13.77 39.77
C GLY A 653 13.01 -13.45 39.36
N THR A 654 13.79 -14.50 39.11
CA THR A 654 15.22 -14.41 38.75
C THR A 654 15.57 -15.17 37.48
N ASN A 655 14.58 -15.73 36.79
CA ASN A 655 14.80 -16.56 35.61
C ASN A 655 14.88 -15.70 34.34
N VAL A 656 15.97 -15.88 33.60
CA VAL A 656 16.15 -15.24 32.29
C VAL A 656 15.35 -15.99 31.24
N ILE A 657 14.67 -15.25 30.38
CA ILE A 657 13.82 -15.79 29.29
C ILE A 657 14.46 -15.53 27.92
N ALA A 658 14.17 -16.40 26.96
CA ALA A 658 14.69 -16.29 25.59
C ALA A 658 13.85 -15.38 24.70
N GLY A 659 12.53 -15.31 24.90
CA GLY A 659 11.62 -14.54 24.06
C GLY A 659 10.52 -13.81 24.82
N ALA A 660 9.48 -13.40 24.11
CA ALA A 660 8.39 -12.60 24.67
C ALA A 660 7.50 -13.44 25.61
N PRO A 661 7.17 -12.92 26.81
CA PRO A 661 6.21 -13.59 27.68
C PRO A 661 4.78 -13.44 27.13
N THR A 662 3.92 -14.40 27.46
CA THR A 662 2.47 -14.34 27.24
C THR A 662 1.76 -14.48 28.57
N ALA A 663 0.74 -13.67 28.81
CA ALA A 663 0.02 -13.63 30.07
C ALA A 663 -1.48 -13.70 29.83
N GLU A 664 -2.17 -14.44 30.69
CA GLU A 664 -3.62 -14.56 30.63
C GLU A 664 -4.22 -14.70 32.02
N LYS A 665 -5.52 -14.42 32.12
CA LYS A 665 -6.29 -14.74 33.31
C LYS A 665 -6.82 -16.16 33.19
N ASP A 666 -6.34 -17.07 34.04
CA ASP A 666 -6.98 -18.38 34.20
C ASP A 666 -8.33 -18.17 34.92
N GLN A 667 -9.42 -18.33 34.18
CA GLN A 667 -10.77 -18.08 34.70
C GLN A 667 -11.22 -19.15 35.71
N GLY A 668 -10.69 -20.37 35.61
CA GLY A 668 -10.99 -21.44 36.56
C GLY A 668 -10.35 -21.23 37.93
N LEU A 669 -9.21 -20.53 38.00
CA LEU A 669 -8.52 -20.19 39.25
C LEU A 669 -8.71 -18.74 39.69
N GLY A 670 -9.12 -17.86 38.78
CA GLY A 670 -9.14 -16.41 39.00
C GLY A 670 -7.75 -15.76 39.09
N ARG A 671 -6.68 -16.50 38.75
CA ARG A 671 -5.28 -16.06 38.87
C ARG A 671 -4.69 -15.72 37.51
N ILE A 672 -3.73 -14.80 37.48
CA ILE A 672 -2.94 -14.57 36.27
C ILE A 672 -1.89 -15.66 36.13
N ALA A 673 -1.78 -16.22 34.94
CA ALA A 673 -0.71 -17.12 34.53
C ALA A 673 0.19 -16.39 33.53
N VAL A 674 1.50 -16.57 33.65
CA VAL A 674 2.49 -16.05 32.70
C VAL A 674 3.30 -17.21 32.18
N SER A 675 3.35 -17.35 30.86
CA SER A 675 4.08 -18.39 30.14
C SER A 675 5.18 -17.77 29.30
N TYR A 676 6.31 -18.46 29.16
CA TYR A 676 7.47 -17.96 28.42
C TYR A 676 8.35 -19.10 27.92
N ARG A 677 9.18 -18.80 26.92
CA ARG A 677 10.26 -19.68 26.47
C ARG A 677 11.53 -19.42 27.27
N GLY A 678 12.07 -20.47 27.90
CA GLY A 678 13.35 -20.42 28.63
C GLY A 678 14.56 -20.39 27.70
N THR A 679 15.75 -20.15 28.24
CA THR A 679 17.02 -20.15 27.46
C THR A 679 17.44 -21.54 26.96
N ASN A 680 16.72 -22.57 27.37
CA ASN A 680 16.85 -23.95 26.90
C ASN A 680 15.75 -24.32 25.87
N ASP A 681 15.03 -23.32 25.36
CA ASP A 681 13.92 -23.45 24.42
C ASP A 681 12.71 -24.23 24.95
N GLU A 682 12.68 -24.60 26.22
CA GLU A 682 11.53 -25.23 26.84
C GLU A 682 10.51 -24.18 27.29
N ILE A 683 9.23 -24.53 27.28
CA ILE A 683 8.16 -23.64 27.73
C ILE A 683 7.93 -23.80 29.23
N TYR A 684 7.89 -22.67 29.93
CA TYR A 684 7.61 -22.58 31.36
C TYR A 684 6.39 -21.72 31.61
N ARG A 685 5.75 -21.94 32.77
CA ARG A 685 4.63 -21.13 33.26
C ARG A 685 4.70 -21.00 34.77
N PHE A 686 4.31 -19.84 35.28
CA PHE A 686 4.01 -19.62 36.70
C PHE A 686 2.68 -18.90 36.87
N TYR A 687 2.15 -18.96 38.08
CA TYR A 687 0.89 -18.31 38.46
C TYR A 687 1.14 -17.24 39.51
N GLU A 688 0.18 -16.32 39.64
CA GLU A 688 0.02 -15.61 40.90
C GLU A 688 -0.15 -16.62 42.06
N THR A 689 0.38 -16.32 43.24
CA THR A 689 0.24 -17.17 44.42
C THR A 689 -1.20 -17.16 44.95
N ALA A 690 -1.88 -16.02 44.85
CA ALA A 690 -3.30 -15.84 45.10
C ALA A 690 -3.92 -14.84 44.12
N THR A 691 -5.23 -14.96 43.88
CA THR A 691 -6.01 -14.07 43.02
C THR A 691 -5.79 -12.62 43.43
N GLY A 692 -5.28 -11.80 42.52
CA GLY A 692 -5.12 -10.37 42.78
C GLY A 692 -3.83 -10.00 43.52
N SER A 693 -3.01 -10.98 43.93
CA SER A 693 -1.85 -10.73 44.80
C SER A 693 -0.70 -9.98 44.13
N ASN A 694 -0.59 -10.07 42.79
CA ASN A 694 0.57 -9.60 42.05
C ASN A 694 1.93 -10.16 42.58
N THR A 695 1.88 -11.32 43.25
CA THR A 695 3.05 -12.07 43.71
C THR A 695 3.07 -13.42 43.02
N TRP A 696 4.26 -13.89 42.65
CA TRP A 696 4.41 -14.95 41.66
C TRP A 696 5.01 -16.22 42.26
N GLY A 697 4.45 -17.37 41.88
CA GLY A 697 4.95 -18.69 42.25
C GLY A 697 6.20 -19.10 41.47
N ALA A 698 6.68 -20.31 41.74
CA ALA A 698 7.79 -20.89 40.99
C ALA A 698 7.34 -21.28 39.57
N PRO A 699 8.23 -21.18 38.56
CA PRO A 699 7.94 -21.66 37.22
C PRO A 699 7.93 -23.19 37.16
N GLU A 700 6.99 -23.70 36.38
CA GLU A 700 6.80 -25.11 36.08
C GLU A 700 7.00 -25.34 34.58
N LYS A 701 7.71 -26.40 34.22
CA LYS A 701 7.91 -26.80 32.82
C LYS A 701 6.62 -27.41 32.25
N ILE A 702 6.21 -26.95 31.08
CA ILE A 702 5.06 -27.51 30.35
C ILE A 702 5.41 -28.91 29.84
N GLY A 703 4.48 -29.86 29.99
CA GLY A 703 4.69 -31.29 29.72
C GLY A 703 5.24 -32.10 30.90
N GLY A 704 5.73 -31.42 31.95
CA GLY A 704 6.33 -32.03 33.14
C GLY A 704 7.85 -31.92 33.17
N ALA A 705 8.45 -32.24 34.32
CA ALA A 705 9.90 -32.10 34.52
C ALA A 705 10.74 -33.03 33.62
N GLU A 706 10.20 -34.21 33.29
CA GLU A 706 10.87 -35.25 32.51
C GLU A 706 10.60 -35.19 30.99
N SER A 707 9.60 -34.41 30.54
CA SER A 707 9.34 -34.24 29.11
C SER A 707 10.37 -33.30 28.50
N SER A 708 10.68 -33.42 27.21
CA SER A 708 11.44 -32.39 26.47
C SER A 708 10.79 -32.17 25.11
N ASP A 709 10.43 -30.92 24.82
CA ASP A 709 9.83 -30.53 23.56
C ASP A 709 10.24 -29.10 23.18
N PRO A 710 11.49 -28.90 22.74
CA PRO A 710 12.05 -27.57 22.51
C PRO A 710 11.26 -26.77 21.47
N ALA A 711 11.01 -25.50 21.77
CA ALA A 711 10.19 -24.57 21.01
C ALA A 711 11.01 -23.63 20.10
N SER A 712 10.64 -23.55 18.82
CA SER A 712 11.16 -22.53 17.90
C SER A 712 10.47 -21.17 18.08
N SER A 713 9.22 -21.17 18.57
CA SER A 713 8.44 -19.96 18.83
C SER A 713 8.09 -19.74 20.30
N ASP A 714 7.78 -18.49 20.63
CA ASP A 714 7.23 -18.14 21.94
C ASP A 714 5.80 -18.67 22.10
N PRO A 715 5.37 -19.03 23.33
CA PRO A 715 4.07 -19.65 23.55
C PRO A 715 2.94 -18.65 23.34
N THR A 716 1.84 -19.12 22.78
CA THR A 716 0.55 -18.41 22.77
C THR A 716 -0.39 -19.09 23.75
N THR A 717 -1.22 -18.31 24.44
CA THR A 717 -2.20 -18.83 25.37
C THR A 717 -3.58 -18.29 25.04
N MET A 718 -4.61 -19.07 25.32
CA MET A 718 -5.99 -18.58 25.23
C MET A 718 -6.90 -19.31 26.21
N SER A 719 -7.89 -18.58 26.73
CA SER A 719 -9.05 -19.16 27.39
C SER A 719 -10.09 -19.59 26.36
N PHE A 720 -10.69 -20.76 26.55
CA PHE A 720 -11.74 -21.28 25.68
C PHE A 720 -12.80 -22.07 26.47
N LEU A 721 -13.95 -22.30 25.85
CA LEU A 721 -15.01 -23.14 26.41
C LEU A 721 -14.89 -24.57 25.88
N ASN A 722 -15.01 -25.53 26.76
CA ASN A 722 -15.10 -26.95 26.44
C ASN A 722 -16.35 -27.57 27.11
N SER A 723 -16.51 -28.89 27.04
CA SER A 723 -17.65 -29.58 27.65
C SER A 723 -17.72 -29.50 29.18
N THR A 724 -16.61 -29.18 29.86
CA THR A 724 -16.53 -29.08 31.33
C THR A 724 -16.56 -27.66 31.86
N GLY A 725 -16.48 -26.65 30.98
CA GLY A 725 -16.56 -25.24 31.31
C GLY A 725 -15.46 -24.42 30.66
N GLN A 726 -15.06 -23.33 31.32
CA GLN A 726 -13.98 -22.49 30.84
C GLN A 726 -12.63 -23.06 31.26
N THR A 727 -11.75 -23.26 30.30
CA THR A 727 -10.39 -23.75 30.51
C THR A 727 -9.39 -22.94 29.68
N VAL A 728 -8.13 -23.33 29.71
CA VAL A 728 -7.00 -22.63 29.11
C VAL A 728 -6.16 -23.62 28.30
N MET A 729 -5.71 -23.16 27.13
CA MET A 729 -4.73 -23.88 26.31
C MET A 729 -3.49 -23.04 25.99
N PHE A 730 -2.40 -23.75 25.77
CA PHE A 730 -1.10 -23.24 25.37
C PHE A 730 -0.74 -23.86 24.03
N GLY A 731 -0.20 -23.06 23.12
CA GLY A 731 0.24 -23.51 21.81
C GLY A 731 1.59 -22.92 21.43
N PHE A 732 2.46 -23.72 20.83
CA PHE A 732 3.76 -23.29 20.30
C PHE A 732 4.18 -24.18 19.12
N ILE A 733 5.20 -23.73 18.38
CA ILE A 733 5.84 -24.52 17.33
C ILE A 733 7.16 -25.06 17.87
N THR A 734 7.42 -26.34 17.66
CA THR A 734 8.67 -26.99 18.07
C THR A 734 9.80 -26.66 17.09
N ILE A 735 11.05 -26.90 17.50
CA ILE A 735 12.23 -26.77 16.61
C ILE A 735 12.18 -27.64 15.34
N ASN A 736 11.24 -28.59 15.26
CA ASN A 736 10.99 -29.43 14.09
C ASN A 736 9.79 -28.97 13.25
N GLY A 737 9.27 -27.75 13.47
CA GLY A 737 8.11 -27.21 12.77
C GLY A 737 6.77 -27.86 13.14
N VAL A 738 6.71 -28.62 14.24
CA VAL A 738 5.48 -29.31 14.66
C VAL A 738 4.71 -28.44 15.66
N PRO A 739 3.42 -28.13 15.43
CA PRO A 739 2.58 -27.44 16.38
C PRO A 739 2.24 -28.34 17.56
N ARG A 740 2.35 -27.79 18.77
CA ARG A 740 2.06 -28.45 20.04
C ARG A 740 0.99 -27.71 20.81
N PHE A 741 0.13 -28.48 21.47
CA PHE A 741 -0.95 -27.96 22.30
C PHE A 741 -0.93 -28.66 23.64
N TYR A 742 -1.10 -27.88 24.71
CA TYR A 742 -1.31 -28.37 26.05
C TYR A 742 -2.52 -27.67 26.63
N SER A 743 -3.39 -28.43 27.27
CA SER A 743 -4.56 -27.93 28.00
C SER A 743 -4.40 -28.25 29.48
N ARG A 744 -5.07 -27.45 30.32
CA ARG A 744 -5.17 -27.79 31.73
C ARG A 744 -6.10 -28.99 31.87
N LYS A 745 -5.56 -30.10 32.42
CA LYS A 745 -6.33 -31.26 32.84
C LYS A 745 -7.11 -31.00 34.12
#